data_AF-A0A2D0IK99-F1
#
_entry.id   AF-A0A2D0IK99-F1
#
_cell.length_a   1.000
_cell.length_b   1.000
_cell.length_c   1.000
_cell.angle_alpha   90.00
_cell.angle_beta   90.00
_cell.angle_gamma   90.00
#
_symmetry.space_group_name_H-M   'P 1'
#
loop_
_entity.id
_entity.type
_entity.pdbx_description
1 polymer ?
#
loop_
_entity_poly.entity_id
_entity_poly.type
_entity_poly.pdbx_seq_one_letter_code
_entity_poly.pdbx_strand_id
1 'polypeptide(L)'
;MGFACPFSVRISGGISQRKPEGEQQKAHDNKENDTMSMKKHLTKLQQGQSLLEKGKQAAGLLGGSGAAGLMKKGGLTTSGGFAGPPGGGQGLAQQAAVGHSAATKVLQKASQLLSGSDSPSGLQFTLTAGGLAPETFVVTDFTLNEHFSQPFQLEVGLASADPAIDFPAVLDRSATLTITQDGVESRSITGIVASFEQGNTGLHQTTYQMSIRPDLWRTTLRQNSRIFQQLNIAAIITTILKEHGIRDVVFSLRHTHPEREFCVQYQESDFAFLQRLTAEEGIFYFFECGNGRNTLVFADDAGSVPPGIVLPYQPGDTSTLGEPAVSHLTHRAQVRPAQVQLKDYTFKNPAWPAEFSQQMKEDTLQQLYYEHYDYPGRFKDEAHGKDFTRYRLEGLRNNAVTGQGRGHAIAIQPGRLFTLYNHPREDLNQSWQVVGASHAGSQPQALETAHSGTGTTLNSQFHFIRHNQHWRPALLPKPVIDGPQIAKVVGPAGEEIFCDQYGRIRLQFPWDRYGKSDDQSSCWIRVTQPWAGQGWGMLAIPRIGQEVVVDFLHGDPDQPIVIGRTYHASNIPPGGLPGSKTQMAFRSKTHKGEGYNELLFEDAKGSEKLSLHAQKDMDTTVLNDRSTRVMHDHTESVGHNQAISVRADRHKEVVGMEVSSIGTRQVTVEKTSVLSVKGQITIQSTESGITLGNTKGSIAIDADGNIHITGKTVIVNGQEAITLN
;
A
#
# COMPACT_ATOMS: atom_id res chain seq x y z
N MET A 1 -26.07 10.33 54.59
CA MET A 1 -25.32 11.59 54.75
C MET A 1 -25.16 12.20 53.38
N GLY A 2 -25.96 13.22 53.07
CA GLY A 2 -25.76 14.04 51.89
C GLY A 2 -24.83 15.22 52.20
N PHE A 3 -24.43 15.94 51.15
CA PHE A 3 -24.51 17.39 51.13
C PHE A 3 -24.59 17.84 49.67
N ALA A 4 -25.69 18.52 49.37
CA ALA A 4 -25.95 19.25 48.14
C ALA A 4 -25.48 20.72 48.32
N CYS A 5 -25.14 21.39 47.22
CA CYS A 5 -25.79 22.63 46.79
C CYS A 5 -25.16 23.22 45.51
N PRO A 6 -25.89 24.09 44.78
CA PRO A 6 -25.78 24.27 43.33
C PRO A 6 -25.23 25.66 42.92
N PHE A 7 -24.94 25.85 41.63
CA PHE A 7 -24.81 27.18 41.03
C PHE A 7 -25.63 27.31 39.75
N SER A 8 -26.43 28.37 39.72
CA SER A 8 -27.29 28.86 38.65
C SER A 8 -26.56 30.00 37.93
N VAL A 9 -26.61 30.04 36.59
CA VAL A 9 -26.27 31.24 35.81
C VAL A 9 -27.31 31.45 34.73
N ARG A 10 -28.05 32.56 34.85
CA ARG A 10 -28.84 33.21 33.79
C ARG A 10 -27.88 33.86 32.78
N ILE A 11 -28.17 33.74 31.49
CA ILE A 11 -27.71 34.68 30.48
C ILE A 11 -28.92 35.33 29.81
N SER A 12 -29.04 36.64 30.01
CA SER A 12 -29.86 37.58 29.25
C SER A 12 -28.96 38.35 28.30
N GLY A 13 -29.42 38.63 27.07
CA GLY A 13 -28.81 39.67 26.23
C GLY A 13 -29.01 39.45 24.74
N GLY A 14 -30.09 40.01 24.19
CA GLY A 14 -30.25 40.22 22.75
C GLY A 14 -29.52 41.48 22.31
N ILE A 15 -28.95 41.44 21.09
CA ILE A 15 -28.43 42.60 20.33
C ILE A 15 -28.66 42.24 18.85
N SER A 16 -29.66 42.86 18.21
CA SER A 16 -29.56 44.02 17.31
C SER A 16 -29.22 43.64 15.86
N GLN A 17 -30.27 43.62 15.03
CA GLN A 17 -30.16 43.64 13.58
C GLN A 17 -29.83 45.06 13.11
N ARG A 18 -28.73 45.21 12.37
CA ARG A 18 -28.47 46.36 11.51
C ARG A 18 -28.53 45.92 10.04
N LYS A 19 -29.42 46.57 9.28
CA LYS A 19 -29.29 46.76 7.83
C LYS A 19 -27.99 47.53 7.53
N PRO A 20 -27.46 47.39 6.30
CA PRO A 20 -27.46 48.56 5.43
C PRO A 20 -27.96 48.27 4.02
N GLU A 21 -28.54 49.31 3.42
CA GLU A 21 -28.93 49.43 2.02
C GLU A 21 -27.74 49.89 1.17
N GLY A 22 -27.75 49.51 -0.12
CA GLY A 22 -27.04 50.21 -1.20
C GLY A 22 -25.96 49.40 -1.92
N GLU A 23 -26.28 48.82 -3.07
CA GLU A 23 -25.77 49.30 -4.37
C GLU A 23 -26.31 48.45 -5.55
N GLN A 24 -26.75 49.17 -6.57
CA GLN A 24 -27.35 48.69 -7.81
C GLN A 24 -26.31 48.47 -8.91
N GLN A 25 -26.61 47.50 -9.78
CA GLN A 25 -26.25 47.40 -11.20
C GLN A 25 -24.78 47.57 -11.63
N LYS A 26 -24.17 46.44 -12.03
CA LYS A 26 -23.41 46.30 -13.30
C LYS A 26 -23.29 44.81 -13.67
N ALA A 27 -24.31 44.30 -14.33
CA ALA A 27 -24.32 42.99 -14.97
C ALA A 27 -24.79 43.16 -16.41
N HIS A 28 -23.84 43.33 -17.32
CA HIS A 28 -23.92 43.03 -18.75
C HIS A 28 -22.56 43.37 -19.35
N ASP A 29 -21.73 42.35 -19.54
CA ASP A 29 -20.60 42.24 -20.50
C ASP A 29 -19.56 41.25 -19.98
N ASN A 30 -19.79 39.96 -20.22
CA ASN A 30 -18.74 38.93 -20.31
C ASN A 30 -19.30 37.57 -20.74
N LYS A 31 -19.86 37.49 -21.95
CA LYS A 31 -20.30 36.20 -22.52
C LYS A 31 -19.83 35.93 -23.96
N GLU A 32 -18.88 36.70 -24.49
CA GLU A 32 -18.38 36.52 -25.86
C GLU A 32 -16.89 36.15 -26.01
N ASN A 33 -16.13 36.01 -24.91
CA ASN A 33 -14.69 35.66 -25.01
C ASN A 33 -14.35 34.17 -24.83
N ASP A 34 -15.29 33.31 -24.41
CA ASP A 34 -15.00 31.88 -24.16
C ASP A 34 -15.22 30.96 -25.37
N THR A 35 -15.93 31.40 -26.41
CA THR A 35 -16.22 30.58 -27.60
C THR A 35 -15.13 30.63 -28.69
N MET A 36 -14.17 31.56 -28.61
CA MET A 36 -13.04 31.63 -29.54
C MET A 36 -11.79 30.83 -29.10
N SER A 37 -11.67 30.47 -27.82
CA SER A 37 -10.53 29.71 -27.30
C SER A 37 -10.62 28.20 -27.62
N MET A 38 -11.83 27.62 -27.55
CA MET A 38 -12.04 26.18 -27.83
C MET A 38 -11.85 25.80 -29.32
N LYS A 39 -12.12 26.71 -30.28
CA LYS A 39 -11.89 26.43 -31.72
C LYS A 39 -10.40 26.38 -32.09
N LYS A 40 -9.52 27.05 -31.34
CA LYS A 40 -8.06 27.00 -31.56
C LYS A 40 -7.43 25.69 -31.05
N HIS A 41 -8.01 25.05 -30.05
CA HIS A 41 -7.51 23.76 -29.52
C HIS A 41 -7.95 22.55 -30.35
N LEU A 42 -9.14 22.59 -30.98
CA LEU A 42 -9.62 21.49 -31.82
C LEU A 42 -8.84 21.35 -33.15
N THR A 43 -8.31 22.47 -33.67
CA THR A 43 -7.55 22.50 -34.94
C THR A 43 -6.10 21.96 -34.78
N LYS A 44 -5.54 21.98 -33.56
CA LYS A 44 -4.21 21.41 -33.25
C LYS A 44 -4.24 19.90 -32.99
N LEU A 45 -5.39 19.35 -32.58
CA LEU A 45 -5.57 17.90 -32.40
C LEU A 45 -5.72 17.15 -33.73
N GLN A 46 -6.29 17.79 -34.76
CA GLN A 46 -6.41 17.20 -36.11
C GLN A 46 -5.10 17.21 -36.92
N GLN A 47 -4.12 18.05 -36.57
CA GLN A 47 -2.77 18.01 -37.16
C GLN A 47 -1.83 16.97 -36.52
N GLY A 48 -2.16 16.47 -35.32
CA GLY A 48 -1.41 15.39 -34.66
C GLY A 48 -1.74 13.99 -35.21
N GLN A 49 -2.96 13.80 -35.73
CA GLN A 49 -3.40 12.50 -36.26
C GLN A 49 -2.86 12.16 -37.66
N SER A 50 -2.39 13.14 -38.44
CA SER A 50 -1.80 12.88 -39.77
C SER A 50 -0.30 12.54 -39.75
N LEU A 51 0.36 12.65 -38.59
CA LEU A 51 1.78 12.31 -38.40
C LEU A 51 1.99 10.88 -37.85
N LEU A 52 0.95 10.25 -37.31
CA LEU A 52 0.97 8.84 -36.87
C LEU A 52 0.64 7.83 -37.98
N GLU A 53 0.00 8.28 -39.07
CA GLU A 53 -0.26 7.47 -40.27
C GLU A 53 0.94 7.36 -41.22
N LYS A 54 1.95 8.24 -41.11
CA LYS A 54 3.19 8.18 -41.90
C LYS A 54 4.31 7.33 -41.28
N GLY A 55 4.08 6.74 -40.11
CA GLY A 55 5.02 5.83 -39.43
C GLY A 55 4.82 4.34 -39.73
N LYS A 56 3.84 3.98 -40.56
CA LYS A 56 3.48 2.57 -40.86
C LYS A 56 3.89 2.07 -42.25
N GLN A 57 4.76 2.78 -42.96
CA GLN A 57 5.39 2.28 -44.19
C GLN A 57 6.91 2.32 -44.09
N ALA A 58 7.48 1.32 -43.42
CA ALA A 58 8.89 0.95 -43.54
C ALA A 58 9.08 -0.49 -43.02
N ALA A 59 8.59 -1.45 -43.79
CA ALA A 59 9.03 -2.84 -43.72
C ALA A 59 9.27 -3.30 -45.16
N GLY A 60 10.53 -3.58 -45.50
CA GLY A 60 10.87 -4.26 -46.75
C GLY A 60 12.32 -4.08 -47.17
N LEU A 61 12.99 -5.22 -47.39
CA LEU A 61 14.27 -5.46 -48.08
C LEU A 61 15.55 -5.40 -47.23
N LEU A 62 16.04 -6.58 -46.83
CA LEU A 62 17.16 -7.26 -47.50
C LEU A 62 17.40 -8.64 -46.84
N GLY A 63 17.29 -9.70 -47.63
CA GLY A 63 17.68 -11.06 -47.25
C GLY A 63 19.03 -11.46 -47.83
N GLY A 64 19.56 -12.59 -47.36
CA GLY A 64 20.56 -13.37 -48.12
C GLY A 64 21.65 -14.10 -47.32
N SER A 65 21.38 -15.39 -47.03
CA SER A 65 22.27 -16.57 -47.19
C SER A 65 23.73 -16.61 -46.67
N GLY A 66 24.09 -17.71 -45.97
CA GLY A 66 25.48 -18.17 -45.85
C GLY A 66 25.66 -19.38 -44.93
N ALA A 67 26.31 -20.44 -45.41
CA ALA A 67 26.34 -21.79 -44.86
C ALA A 67 27.55 -22.12 -43.94
N ALA A 68 27.36 -23.20 -43.15
CA ALA A 68 28.30 -24.27 -42.76
C ALA A 68 29.79 -23.99 -42.43
N GLY A 69 30.25 -24.55 -41.30
CA GLY A 69 31.54 -25.28 -41.26
C GLY A 69 32.48 -25.05 -40.06
N LEU A 70 32.73 -26.14 -39.33
CA LEU A 70 33.95 -26.53 -38.61
C LEU A 70 34.57 -25.61 -37.53
N MET A 71 34.78 -26.16 -36.33
CA MET A 71 36.09 -26.69 -35.88
C MET A 71 36.01 -27.20 -34.44
N LYS A 72 36.58 -28.40 -34.24
CA LYS A 72 36.84 -29.09 -32.98
C LYS A 72 38.34 -29.42 -33.02
N LYS A 73 39.13 -29.18 -31.96
CA LYS A 73 40.18 -30.10 -31.44
C LYS A 73 41.17 -29.48 -30.45
N GLY A 74 41.62 -30.37 -29.55
CA GLY A 74 42.81 -30.31 -28.69
C GLY A 74 42.41 -30.50 -27.22
N GLY A 75 42.54 -31.63 -26.54
CA GLY A 75 43.34 -32.85 -26.75
C GLY A 75 44.69 -32.75 -26.04
N LEU A 76 44.86 -33.38 -24.86
CA LEU A 76 45.92 -34.36 -24.56
C LEU A 76 45.81 -34.91 -23.11
N THR A 77 46.25 -36.16 -23.00
CA THR A 77 46.38 -37.12 -21.90
C THR A 77 47.47 -36.71 -20.87
N THR A 78 47.76 -37.33 -19.71
CA THR A 78 47.80 -38.76 -19.31
C THR A 78 48.21 -38.92 -17.82
N SER A 79 47.90 -40.12 -17.26
CA SER A 79 48.55 -40.83 -16.10
C SER A 79 48.26 -40.34 -14.66
N GLY A 80 48.06 -41.20 -13.66
CA GLY A 80 48.01 -42.66 -13.57
C GLY A 80 47.62 -43.11 -12.15
N GLY A 81 47.28 -44.40 -11.96
CA GLY A 81 47.08 -45.02 -10.63
C GLY A 81 46.30 -46.34 -10.67
N PHE A 82 47.04 -47.45 -10.61
CA PHE A 82 46.63 -48.86 -10.74
C PHE A 82 45.98 -49.47 -9.48
N ALA A 83 44.99 -50.35 -9.67
CA ALA A 83 44.91 -51.74 -9.13
C ALA A 83 43.58 -52.43 -9.55
N GLY A 84 43.62 -53.68 -10.06
CA GLY A 84 42.45 -54.57 -10.30
C GLY A 84 42.52 -55.83 -9.41
N PRO A 85 41.90 -56.99 -9.76
CA PRO A 85 40.55 -57.30 -10.29
C PRO A 85 39.92 -58.53 -9.52
N PRO A 86 39.03 -59.40 -10.07
CA PRO A 86 37.70 -59.22 -10.69
C PRO A 86 36.57 -60.08 -10.04
N GLY A 87 35.31 -59.78 -10.38
CA GLY A 87 34.13 -60.64 -10.19
C GLY A 87 32.86 -59.79 -10.39
N GLY A 88 32.02 -59.96 -11.40
CA GLY A 88 31.25 -61.16 -11.76
C GLY A 88 29.79 -60.88 -11.36
N GLY A 89 28.91 -60.60 -12.33
CA GLY A 89 27.46 -60.45 -12.05
C GLY A 89 26.72 -59.45 -12.93
N GLN A 90 26.57 -59.76 -14.22
CA GLN A 90 25.41 -59.27 -14.98
C GLN A 90 24.18 -60.06 -14.55
N GLY A 91 23.05 -59.37 -14.43
CA GLY A 91 21.73 -59.96 -14.53
C GLY A 91 20.98 -60.08 -13.21
N LEU A 92 20.31 -59.00 -12.77
CA LEU A 92 19.17 -59.05 -11.85
C LEU A 92 18.29 -57.78 -11.90
N ALA A 93 18.29 -57.03 -13.02
CA ALA A 93 17.42 -55.87 -13.24
C ALA A 93 16.55 -55.98 -14.51
N GLN A 94 16.56 -57.14 -15.18
CA GLN A 94 15.87 -57.33 -16.46
C GLN A 94 14.95 -58.56 -16.49
N GLN A 95 14.47 -58.98 -15.31
CA GLN A 95 13.46 -60.04 -15.16
C GLN A 95 12.27 -59.66 -14.25
N ALA A 96 12.17 -58.42 -13.78
CA ALA A 96 10.96 -57.91 -13.08
C ALA A 96 9.90 -57.31 -14.03
N ALA A 97 10.20 -57.19 -15.34
CA ALA A 97 9.33 -56.54 -16.33
C ALA A 97 8.44 -57.50 -17.15
N VAL A 98 8.50 -58.81 -16.90
CA VAL A 98 7.74 -59.81 -17.69
C VAL A 98 6.54 -60.42 -16.92
N GLY A 99 6.46 -60.21 -15.60
CA GLY A 99 5.31 -60.63 -14.78
C GLY A 99 4.11 -59.68 -14.81
N HIS A 100 4.34 -58.39 -15.09
CA HIS A 100 3.27 -57.37 -15.11
C HIS A 100 2.36 -57.47 -16.33
N SER A 101 2.83 -58.00 -17.47
CA SER A 101 2.05 -58.09 -18.71
C SER A 101 0.90 -59.11 -18.66
N ALA A 102 0.98 -60.13 -17.80
CA ALA A 102 -0.04 -61.19 -17.74
C ALA A 102 -1.25 -60.78 -16.89
N ALA A 103 -1.02 -60.08 -15.77
CA ALA A 103 -2.08 -59.55 -14.92
C ALA A 103 -2.90 -58.46 -15.63
N THR A 104 -2.25 -57.56 -16.39
CA THR A 104 -2.94 -56.52 -17.18
C THR A 104 -3.79 -57.13 -18.30
N LYS A 105 -3.35 -58.25 -18.90
CA LYS A 105 -4.12 -58.96 -19.94
C LYS A 105 -5.30 -59.75 -19.36
N VAL A 106 -5.21 -60.25 -18.13
CA VAL A 106 -6.34 -60.90 -17.45
C VAL A 106 -7.37 -59.87 -16.97
N LEU A 107 -6.95 -58.70 -16.51
CA LEU A 107 -7.82 -57.55 -16.22
C LEU A 107 -8.49 -56.97 -17.48
N GLN A 108 -7.78 -56.85 -18.61
CA GLN A 108 -8.39 -56.48 -19.90
C GLN A 108 -9.41 -57.52 -20.39
N LYS A 109 -9.19 -58.81 -20.12
CA LYS A 109 -10.12 -59.87 -20.53
C LYS A 109 -11.32 -59.98 -19.60
N ALA A 110 -11.15 -59.64 -18.32
CA ALA A 110 -12.25 -59.50 -17.35
C ALA A 110 -13.09 -58.25 -17.63
N SER A 111 -12.47 -57.12 -18.02
CA SER A 111 -13.22 -55.92 -18.43
C SER A 111 -13.98 -56.12 -19.75
N GLN A 112 -13.40 -56.87 -20.71
CA GLN A 112 -14.09 -57.24 -21.97
C GLN A 112 -15.19 -58.30 -21.81
N LEU A 113 -15.14 -59.14 -20.77
CA LEU A 113 -16.20 -60.10 -20.46
C LEU A 113 -17.32 -59.50 -19.59
N LEU A 114 -17.05 -58.38 -18.91
CA LEU A 114 -18.05 -57.57 -18.20
C LEU A 114 -18.69 -56.49 -19.10
N SER A 115 -18.03 -56.10 -20.19
CA SER A 115 -18.60 -55.24 -21.24
C SER A 115 -19.44 -56.06 -22.23
N GLY A 116 -20.54 -56.63 -21.76
CA GLY A 116 -21.72 -56.73 -22.61
C GLY A 116 -22.12 -55.32 -23.06
N SER A 117 -22.55 -55.20 -24.31
CA SER A 117 -22.95 -53.94 -24.93
C SER A 117 -24.21 -53.34 -24.28
N ASP A 118 -24.06 -52.75 -23.10
CA ASP A 118 -25.06 -51.87 -22.49
C ASP A 118 -24.32 -50.71 -21.84
N SER A 119 -24.69 -49.48 -22.20
CA SER A 119 -24.27 -48.29 -21.47
C SER A 119 -24.56 -48.49 -19.98
N PRO A 120 -23.61 -48.25 -19.06
CA PRO A 120 -23.87 -48.44 -17.63
C PRO A 120 -25.03 -47.54 -17.20
N SER A 121 -26.16 -48.15 -16.85
CA SER A 121 -27.34 -47.46 -16.29
C SER A 121 -27.10 -47.17 -14.81
N GLY A 122 -27.38 -45.95 -14.36
CA GLY A 122 -27.26 -45.53 -12.97
C GLY A 122 -26.16 -44.50 -12.68
N LEU A 123 -26.00 -44.20 -11.39
CA LEU A 123 -25.05 -43.22 -10.87
C LEU A 123 -23.65 -43.83 -10.70
N GLN A 124 -22.64 -43.18 -11.27
CA GLN A 124 -21.25 -43.63 -11.23
C GLN A 124 -20.29 -42.46 -10.94
N PHE A 125 -19.21 -42.76 -10.21
CA PHE A 125 -18.12 -41.82 -9.94
C PHE A 125 -16.82 -42.36 -10.53
N THR A 126 -16.11 -41.50 -11.26
CA THR A 126 -14.80 -41.82 -11.87
C THR A 126 -13.80 -40.70 -11.59
N LEU A 127 -12.52 -41.05 -11.47
CA LEU A 127 -11.45 -40.09 -11.20
C LEU A 127 -10.32 -40.27 -12.22
N THR A 128 -9.86 -39.16 -12.79
CA THR A 128 -8.59 -39.10 -13.53
C THR A 128 -7.59 -38.26 -12.75
N ALA A 129 -6.32 -38.66 -12.72
CA ALA A 129 -5.27 -37.96 -11.96
C ALA A 129 -3.95 -37.90 -12.75
N GLY A 130 -3.48 -36.67 -12.98
CA GLY A 130 -2.22 -36.40 -13.68
C GLY A 130 -2.16 -37.03 -15.07
N GLY A 131 -1.04 -37.67 -15.36
CA GLY A 131 -0.82 -38.43 -16.60
C GLY A 131 -1.08 -39.94 -16.45
N LEU A 132 -1.70 -40.37 -15.37
CA LEU A 132 -2.00 -41.78 -15.13
C LEU A 132 -3.14 -42.25 -16.06
N ALA A 133 -3.20 -43.56 -16.32
CA ALA A 133 -4.29 -44.12 -17.12
C ALA A 133 -5.64 -43.89 -16.40
N PRO A 134 -6.74 -43.62 -17.12
CA PRO A 134 -8.05 -43.39 -16.51
C PRO A 134 -8.53 -44.53 -15.60
N GLU A 135 -8.12 -45.76 -15.92
CA GLU A 135 -8.48 -46.98 -15.19
C GLU A 135 -7.63 -47.22 -13.91
N THR A 136 -6.70 -46.31 -13.59
CA THR A 136 -5.75 -46.51 -12.48
C THR A 136 -6.45 -46.51 -11.13
N PHE A 137 -7.49 -45.69 -10.97
CA PHE A 137 -8.22 -45.55 -9.72
C PHE A 137 -9.71 -45.83 -9.93
N VAL A 138 -10.28 -46.60 -9.00
CA VAL A 138 -11.72 -46.76 -8.84
C VAL A 138 -12.15 -45.92 -7.64
N VAL A 139 -13.17 -45.08 -7.82
CA VAL A 139 -13.69 -44.23 -6.72
C VAL A 139 -14.57 -45.06 -5.79
N THR A 140 -14.25 -45.07 -4.50
CA THR A 140 -15.04 -45.74 -3.46
C THR A 140 -16.06 -44.80 -2.84
N ASP A 141 -15.64 -43.57 -2.57
CA ASP A 141 -16.45 -42.54 -1.94
C ASP A 141 -15.81 -41.16 -2.17
N PHE A 142 -16.59 -40.11 -1.98
CA PHE A 142 -16.05 -38.75 -1.96
C PHE A 142 -16.87 -37.84 -1.04
N THR A 143 -16.22 -36.79 -0.56
CA THR A 143 -16.87 -35.64 0.07
C THR A 143 -16.39 -34.35 -0.59
N LEU A 144 -17.30 -33.58 -1.17
CA LEU A 144 -17.06 -32.28 -1.76
C LEU A 144 -17.67 -31.19 -0.89
N ASN A 145 -16.87 -30.25 -0.40
CA ASN A 145 -17.33 -29.07 0.34
C ASN A 145 -17.00 -27.80 -0.44
N GLU A 146 -18.02 -26.97 -0.66
CA GLU A 146 -17.93 -25.73 -1.43
C GLU A 146 -18.64 -24.60 -0.69
N HIS A 147 -18.09 -23.39 -0.76
CA HIS A 147 -18.70 -22.22 -0.14
C HIS A 147 -18.25 -20.93 -0.83
N PHE A 148 -19.07 -19.89 -0.75
CA PHE A 148 -18.64 -18.54 -1.11
C PHE A 148 -17.42 -18.11 -0.32
N SER A 149 -16.48 -17.50 -1.05
CA SER A 149 -15.19 -17.02 -0.56
C SER A 149 -14.38 -18.08 0.18
N GLN A 150 -14.50 -19.36 -0.18
CA GLN A 150 -13.65 -20.43 0.32
C GLN A 150 -13.18 -21.34 -0.83
N PRO A 151 -11.90 -21.76 -0.85
CA PRO A 151 -11.45 -22.84 -1.73
C PRO A 151 -12.25 -24.11 -1.44
N PHE A 152 -12.78 -24.75 -2.47
CA PHE A 152 -13.44 -26.04 -2.27
C PHE A 152 -12.46 -27.08 -1.72
N GLN A 153 -13.01 -28.09 -1.07
CA GLN A 153 -12.29 -29.27 -0.60
C GLN A 153 -12.97 -30.52 -1.13
N LEU A 154 -12.26 -31.28 -1.94
CA LEU A 154 -12.74 -32.57 -2.44
C LEU A 154 -11.86 -33.68 -1.88
N GLU A 155 -12.40 -34.45 -0.95
CA GLU A 155 -11.75 -35.67 -0.44
C GLU A 155 -12.30 -36.87 -1.22
N VAL A 156 -11.42 -37.71 -1.74
CA VAL A 156 -11.80 -38.88 -2.55
C VAL A 156 -11.13 -40.13 -1.99
N GLY A 157 -11.95 -41.13 -1.67
CA GLY A 157 -11.52 -42.50 -1.41
C GLY A 157 -11.36 -43.26 -2.72
N LEU A 158 -10.23 -43.96 -2.85
CA LEU A 158 -9.82 -44.63 -4.08
C LEU A 158 -9.37 -46.07 -3.79
N ALA A 159 -9.57 -46.96 -4.75
CA ALA A 159 -8.96 -48.27 -4.80
C ALA A 159 -8.18 -48.43 -6.11
N SER A 160 -7.00 -49.05 -6.05
CA SER A 160 -6.21 -49.38 -7.24
C SER A 160 -5.67 -50.80 -7.16
N ALA A 161 -5.53 -51.46 -8.31
CA ALA A 161 -4.81 -52.72 -8.43
C ALA A 161 -3.29 -52.55 -8.30
N ASP A 162 -2.78 -51.32 -8.49
CA ASP A 162 -1.37 -50.99 -8.32
C ASP A 162 -1.08 -50.60 -6.86
N PRO A 163 -0.30 -51.40 -6.12
CA PRO A 163 0.05 -51.11 -4.73
C PRO A 163 1.20 -50.09 -4.59
N ALA A 164 1.79 -49.62 -5.69
CA ALA A 164 3.01 -48.83 -5.70
C ALA A 164 2.88 -47.60 -6.62
N ILE A 165 1.74 -46.90 -6.56
CA ILE A 165 1.55 -45.63 -7.28
C ILE A 165 2.61 -44.62 -6.82
N ASP A 166 3.36 -44.08 -7.78
CA ASP A 166 4.42 -43.10 -7.51
C ASP A 166 3.81 -41.74 -7.13
N PHE A 167 4.06 -41.29 -5.89
CA PHE A 167 3.46 -40.06 -5.33
C PHE A 167 3.74 -38.81 -6.18
N PRO A 168 4.96 -38.58 -6.74
CA PRO A 168 5.25 -37.46 -7.65
C PRO A 168 4.44 -37.45 -8.96
N ALA A 169 3.88 -38.59 -9.38
CA ALA A 169 3.00 -38.65 -10.54
C ALA A 169 1.60 -38.07 -10.25
N VAL A 170 1.25 -37.92 -8.97
CA VAL A 170 -0.08 -37.52 -8.49
C VAL A 170 -0.05 -36.17 -7.76
N LEU A 171 0.86 -35.99 -6.79
CA LEU A 171 0.96 -34.78 -5.99
C LEU A 171 1.25 -33.54 -6.85
N ASP A 172 0.58 -32.43 -6.53
CA ASP A 172 0.65 -31.17 -7.27
C ASP A 172 0.29 -31.29 -8.77
N ARG A 173 -0.36 -32.39 -9.18
CA ARG A 173 -0.94 -32.58 -10.52
C ARG A 173 -2.44 -32.39 -10.50
N SER A 174 -3.01 -32.14 -11.67
CA SER A 174 -4.45 -31.98 -11.83
C SER A 174 -5.16 -33.32 -11.65
N ALA A 175 -6.29 -33.32 -10.95
CA ALA A 175 -7.19 -34.46 -10.85
C ALA A 175 -8.63 -34.00 -11.08
N THR A 176 -9.43 -34.85 -11.74
CA THR A 176 -10.82 -34.56 -12.08
C THR A 176 -11.70 -35.69 -11.62
N LEU A 177 -12.63 -35.39 -10.71
CA LEU A 177 -13.74 -36.27 -10.34
C LEU A 177 -14.91 -35.98 -11.29
N THR A 178 -15.41 -37.03 -11.95
CA THR A 178 -16.55 -36.95 -12.86
C THR A 178 -17.70 -37.78 -12.30
N ILE A 179 -18.86 -37.15 -12.17
CA ILE A 179 -20.09 -37.73 -11.68
C ILE A 179 -21.05 -37.87 -12.86
N THR A 180 -21.40 -39.11 -13.19
CA THR A 180 -22.27 -39.44 -14.33
C THR A 180 -23.55 -40.11 -13.85
N GLN A 181 -24.67 -39.76 -14.47
CA GLN A 181 -25.96 -40.41 -14.28
C GLN A 181 -26.43 -40.94 -15.64
N ASP A 182 -26.67 -42.24 -15.74
CA ASP A 182 -27.13 -42.92 -16.98
C ASP A 182 -26.21 -42.62 -18.18
N GLY A 183 -24.89 -42.59 -17.92
CA GLY A 183 -23.85 -42.29 -18.92
C GLY A 183 -23.69 -40.81 -19.29
N VAL A 184 -24.52 -39.91 -18.75
CA VAL A 184 -24.42 -38.46 -18.98
C VAL A 184 -23.68 -37.79 -17.82
N GLU A 185 -22.66 -36.98 -18.14
CA GLU A 185 -21.93 -36.18 -17.15
C GLU A 185 -22.87 -35.16 -16.50
N SER A 186 -23.10 -35.34 -15.20
CA SER A 186 -23.89 -34.42 -14.38
C SER A 186 -23.03 -33.28 -13.83
N ARG A 187 -21.80 -33.59 -13.42
CA ARG A 187 -20.83 -32.61 -12.91
C ARG A 187 -19.41 -33.16 -12.97
N SER A 188 -18.45 -32.32 -13.33
CA SER A 188 -17.02 -32.57 -13.16
C SER A 188 -16.38 -31.52 -12.26
N ILE A 189 -15.54 -31.97 -11.34
CA ILE A 189 -14.77 -31.11 -10.43
C ILE A 189 -13.31 -31.40 -10.69
N THR A 190 -12.62 -30.42 -11.24
CA THR A 190 -11.19 -30.50 -11.48
C THR A 190 -10.47 -29.77 -10.36
N GLY A 191 -9.27 -30.15 -9.99
CA GLY A 191 -8.44 -29.41 -9.07
C GLY A 191 -7.03 -29.97 -9.06
N ILE A 192 -6.26 -29.62 -8.05
CA ILE A 192 -4.90 -30.12 -7.82
C ILE A 192 -4.92 -31.04 -6.63
N VAL A 193 -4.15 -32.11 -6.70
CA VAL A 193 -3.91 -32.97 -5.55
C VAL A 193 -3.01 -32.28 -4.51
N ALA A 194 -3.60 -31.91 -3.38
CA ALA A 194 -2.94 -31.28 -2.24
C ALA A 194 -2.35 -32.30 -1.26
N SER A 195 -3.00 -33.46 -1.11
CA SER A 195 -2.47 -34.61 -0.35
C SER A 195 -2.86 -35.91 -1.02
N PHE A 196 -1.99 -36.91 -0.88
CA PHE A 196 -2.20 -38.26 -1.37
C PHE A 196 -1.66 -39.22 -0.32
N GLU A 197 -2.51 -40.16 0.10
CA GLU A 197 -2.21 -41.11 1.16
C GLU A 197 -2.47 -42.52 0.65
N GLN A 198 -1.54 -43.43 0.91
CA GLN A 198 -1.72 -44.85 0.70
C GLN A 198 -2.21 -45.49 1.99
N GLY A 199 -3.36 -46.16 1.91
CA GLY A 199 -3.94 -46.92 3.00
C GLY A 199 -3.55 -48.39 2.95
N ASN A 200 -4.48 -49.26 3.37
CA ASN A 200 -4.24 -50.68 3.49
C ASN A 200 -4.17 -51.36 2.11
N THR A 201 -3.25 -52.32 1.99
CA THR A 201 -3.17 -53.22 0.84
C THR A 201 -3.92 -54.51 1.16
N GLY A 202 -5.04 -54.74 0.46
CA GLY A 202 -5.83 -55.96 0.53
C GLY A 202 -5.29 -57.04 -0.42
N LEU A 203 -6.12 -58.06 -0.68
CA LEU A 203 -5.72 -59.22 -1.50
C LEU A 203 -5.56 -58.91 -2.99
N HIS A 204 -6.36 -57.97 -3.50
CA HIS A 204 -6.43 -57.61 -4.93
C HIS A 204 -6.31 -56.11 -5.20
N GLN A 205 -6.46 -55.27 -4.17
CA GLN A 205 -6.48 -53.81 -4.31
C GLN A 205 -5.84 -53.13 -3.10
N THR A 206 -5.23 -51.98 -3.34
CA THR A 206 -4.72 -51.06 -2.32
C THR A 206 -5.63 -49.84 -2.25
N THR A 207 -5.99 -49.40 -1.04
CA THR A 207 -6.79 -48.20 -0.85
C THR A 207 -5.91 -46.96 -0.84
N TYR A 208 -6.40 -45.85 -1.40
CA TYR A 208 -5.75 -44.55 -1.37
C TYR A 208 -6.76 -43.48 -0.98
N GLN A 209 -6.27 -42.38 -0.41
CA GLN A 209 -7.06 -41.17 -0.17
C GLN A 209 -6.40 -39.99 -0.86
N MET A 210 -7.21 -39.13 -1.46
CA MET A 210 -6.76 -37.98 -2.22
C MET A 210 -7.53 -36.73 -1.81
N SER A 211 -6.82 -35.68 -1.37
CA SER A 211 -7.39 -34.35 -1.16
C SER A 211 -7.12 -33.49 -2.37
N ILE A 212 -8.19 -33.02 -3.02
CA ILE A 212 -8.17 -32.20 -4.22
C ILE A 212 -8.66 -30.79 -3.86
N ARG A 213 -7.92 -29.77 -4.29
CA ARG A 213 -8.17 -28.34 -4.01
C ARG A 213 -8.15 -27.51 -5.31
N PRO A 214 -8.84 -26.35 -5.38
CA PRO A 214 -8.73 -25.47 -6.55
C PRO A 214 -7.32 -24.87 -6.67
N ASP A 215 -6.97 -24.36 -7.85
CA ASP A 215 -5.67 -23.69 -8.04
C ASP A 215 -5.41 -22.52 -7.10
N LEU A 216 -6.48 -21.83 -6.69
CA LEU A 216 -6.42 -20.76 -5.70
C LEU A 216 -5.79 -21.21 -4.37
N TRP A 217 -5.93 -22.49 -3.98
CA TRP A 217 -5.36 -23.00 -2.73
C TRP A 217 -3.83 -22.86 -2.68
N ARG A 218 -3.11 -22.94 -3.81
CA ARG A 218 -1.64 -22.76 -3.83
C ARG A 218 -1.22 -21.38 -3.29
N THR A 219 -2.08 -20.37 -3.39
CA THR A 219 -1.82 -19.03 -2.83
C THR A 219 -1.73 -19.02 -1.29
N THR A 220 -2.17 -20.10 -0.61
CA THR A 220 -2.01 -20.27 0.84
C THR A 220 -0.58 -20.65 1.24
N LEU A 221 0.18 -21.26 0.33
CA LEU A 221 1.51 -21.82 0.58
C LEU A 221 2.63 -20.78 0.47
N ARG A 222 2.32 -19.57 -0.02
CA ARG A 222 3.30 -18.48 -0.20
C ARG A 222 2.95 -17.30 0.69
N GLN A 223 3.94 -16.83 1.46
CA GLN A 223 3.89 -15.62 2.27
C GLN A 223 4.77 -14.53 1.66
N ASN A 224 4.33 -13.27 1.74
CA ASN A 224 5.03 -12.15 1.10
C ASN A 224 4.87 -10.83 1.87
N SER A 225 5.77 -9.88 1.59
CA SER A 225 5.65 -8.48 1.97
C SER A 225 5.96 -7.60 0.75
N ARG A 226 4.99 -6.82 0.30
CA ARG A 226 5.09 -5.99 -0.92
C ARG A 226 4.06 -4.88 -0.96
N ILE A 227 4.30 -3.94 -1.87
CA ILE A 227 3.48 -2.75 -2.06
C ILE A 227 2.83 -2.78 -3.46
N PHE A 228 1.54 -2.45 -3.50
CA PHE A 228 0.77 -2.14 -4.71
C PHE A 228 0.40 -0.65 -4.69
N GLN A 229 0.55 0.03 -5.82
CA GLN A 229 0.31 1.48 -5.93
C GLN A 229 -0.44 1.80 -7.20
N GLN A 230 -1.42 2.72 -7.11
CA GLN A 230 -2.21 3.18 -8.24
C GLN A 230 -2.86 2.02 -9.02
N LEU A 231 -3.36 1.02 -8.28
CA LEU A 231 -4.03 -0.14 -8.83
C LEU A 231 -5.40 -0.30 -8.18
N ASN A 232 -6.40 -0.66 -8.98
CA ASN A 232 -7.69 -1.09 -8.48
C ASN A 232 -7.63 -2.54 -7.98
N ILE A 233 -8.65 -2.96 -7.26
CA ILE A 233 -8.72 -4.29 -6.65
C ILE A 233 -8.56 -5.42 -7.69
N ALA A 234 -9.23 -5.31 -8.84
CA ALA A 234 -9.17 -6.33 -9.88
C ALA A 234 -7.76 -6.49 -10.45
N ALA A 235 -7.01 -5.39 -10.62
CA ALA A 235 -5.63 -5.41 -11.07
C ALA A 235 -4.69 -6.05 -10.04
N ILE A 236 -4.89 -5.75 -8.74
CA ILE A 236 -4.12 -6.37 -7.65
C ILE A 236 -4.37 -7.89 -7.63
N ILE A 237 -5.65 -8.30 -7.60
CA ILE A 237 -6.04 -9.72 -7.62
C ILE A 237 -5.44 -10.43 -8.85
N THR A 238 -5.61 -9.84 -10.03
CA THR A 238 -5.09 -10.40 -11.29
C THR A 238 -3.58 -10.60 -11.26
N THR A 239 -2.83 -9.65 -10.67
CA THR A 239 -1.37 -9.75 -10.54
C THR A 239 -0.99 -10.97 -9.70
N ILE A 240 -1.65 -11.16 -8.55
CA ILE A 240 -1.41 -12.29 -7.66
C ILE A 240 -1.76 -13.61 -8.34
N LEU A 241 -2.94 -13.70 -8.96
CA LEU A 241 -3.39 -14.93 -9.61
C LEU A 241 -2.47 -15.34 -10.78
N LYS A 242 -1.99 -14.37 -11.58
CA LYS A 242 -1.03 -14.62 -12.66
C LYS A 242 0.31 -15.17 -12.17
N GLU A 243 0.82 -14.68 -11.03
CA GLU A 243 2.05 -15.21 -10.42
C GLU A 243 1.93 -16.69 -10.05
N HIS A 244 0.72 -17.15 -9.70
CA HIS A 244 0.40 -18.55 -9.38
C HIS A 244 -0.09 -19.36 -10.60
N GLY A 245 -0.04 -18.81 -11.80
CA GLY A 245 -0.46 -19.49 -13.03
C GLY A 245 -1.98 -19.62 -13.19
N ILE A 246 -2.78 -18.97 -12.34
CA ILE A 246 -4.25 -18.99 -12.39
C ILE A 246 -4.70 -17.97 -13.43
N ARG A 247 -5.31 -18.45 -14.52
CA ARG A 247 -5.69 -17.62 -15.67
C ARG A 247 -7.18 -17.61 -15.98
N ASP A 248 -7.90 -18.65 -15.57
CA ASP A 248 -9.35 -18.78 -15.79
C ASP A 248 -10.10 -18.03 -14.67
N VAL A 249 -10.21 -16.71 -14.84
CA VAL A 249 -10.73 -15.80 -13.84
C VAL A 249 -11.72 -14.82 -14.49
N VAL A 250 -12.87 -14.64 -13.86
CA VAL A 250 -13.91 -13.70 -14.31
C VAL A 250 -14.23 -12.70 -13.20
N PHE A 251 -14.35 -11.43 -13.55
CA PHE A 251 -14.78 -10.37 -12.65
C PHE A 251 -16.18 -9.90 -13.08
N SER A 252 -17.21 -10.34 -12.34
CA SER A 252 -18.61 -9.90 -12.50
C SER A 252 -18.96 -8.84 -11.45
N LEU A 253 -18.25 -7.72 -11.53
CA LEU A 253 -18.38 -6.59 -10.61
C LEU A 253 -19.36 -5.56 -11.17
N ARG A 254 -20.41 -5.23 -10.40
CA ARG A 254 -21.44 -4.25 -10.77
C ARG A 254 -21.23 -2.87 -10.12
N HIS A 255 -20.48 -2.81 -9.03
CA HIS A 255 -20.07 -1.58 -8.38
C HIS A 255 -18.70 -1.12 -8.90
N THR A 256 -18.43 0.17 -8.77
CA THR A 256 -17.11 0.71 -9.12
C THR A 256 -16.15 0.49 -7.96
N HIS A 257 -14.96 -0.03 -8.26
CA HIS A 257 -13.87 -0.19 -7.29
C HIS A 257 -12.68 0.68 -7.75
N PRO A 258 -12.54 1.90 -7.22
CA PRO A 258 -11.49 2.84 -7.61
C PRO A 258 -10.07 2.31 -7.36
N GLU A 259 -9.11 3.00 -7.98
CA GLU A 259 -7.69 2.75 -7.73
C GLU A 259 -7.28 3.15 -6.31
N ARG A 260 -6.47 2.31 -5.69
CA ARG A 260 -5.88 2.58 -4.38
C ARG A 260 -4.54 3.31 -4.57
N GLU A 261 -4.36 4.44 -3.88
CA GLU A 261 -3.07 5.17 -3.89
C GLU A 261 -1.94 4.27 -3.37
N PHE A 262 -2.23 3.47 -2.35
CA PHE A 262 -1.26 2.62 -1.65
C PHE A 262 -1.97 1.43 -1.00
N CYS A 263 -1.43 0.22 -1.18
CA CYS A 263 -1.92 -0.99 -0.53
C CYS A 263 -0.76 -1.96 -0.30
N VAL A 264 -0.66 -2.49 0.92
CA VAL A 264 0.46 -3.30 1.37
C VAL A 264 -0.06 -4.71 1.73
N GLN A 265 0.62 -5.70 1.17
CA GLN A 265 0.63 -7.06 1.68
C GLN A 265 1.78 -7.13 2.68
N TYR A 266 1.53 -7.45 3.94
CA TYR A 266 2.57 -7.48 4.97
C TYR A 266 2.53 -8.78 5.76
N GLN A 267 3.59 -9.58 5.62
CA GLN A 267 3.78 -10.85 6.34
C GLN A 267 2.55 -11.77 6.32
N GLU A 268 1.77 -11.76 5.24
CA GLU A 268 0.58 -12.58 5.08
C GLU A 268 0.68 -13.43 3.81
N SER A 269 -0.07 -14.53 3.75
CA SER A 269 -0.11 -15.35 2.54
C SER A 269 -0.80 -14.60 1.41
N ASP A 270 -0.46 -14.95 0.16
CA ASP A 270 -1.14 -14.36 -1.02
C ASP A 270 -2.66 -14.61 -0.92
N PHE A 271 -3.08 -15.77 -0.39
CA PHE A 271 -4.48 -16.07 -0.10
C PHE A 271 -5.11 -15.16 0.97
N ALA A 272 -4.43 -14.99 2.12
CA ALA A 272 -4.95 -14.16 3.21
C ALA A 272 -5.11 -12.70 2.78
N PHE A 273 -4.16 -12.19 1.97
CA PHE A 273 -4.23 -10.87 1.37
C PHE A 273 -5.43 -10.74 0.43
N LEU A 274 -5.61 -11.69 -0.49
CA LEU A 274 -6.77 -11.73 -1.39
C LEU A 274 -8.09 -11.73 -0.61
N GLN A 275 -8.22 -12.63 0.37
CA GLN A 275 -9.40 -12.74 1.22
C GLN A 275 -9.74 -11.42 1.91
N ARG A 276 -8.75 -10.83 2.59
CA ARG A 276 -8.91 -9.57 3.29
C ARG A 276 -9.33 -8.44 2.36
N LEU A 277 -8.67 -8.31 1.20
CA LEU A 277 -8.98 -7.26 0.24
C LEU A 277 -10.37 -7.44 -0.38
N THR A 278 -10.72 -8.65 -0.79
CA THR A 278 -12.07 -8.93 -1.31
C THR A 278 -13.12 -8.65 -0.25
N ALA A 279 -12.88 -8.98 1.02
CA ALA A 279 -13.83 -8.69 2.09
C ALA A 279 -13.97 -7.20 2.39
N GLU A 280 -12.90 -6.42 2.30
CA GLU A 280 -12.92 -4.96 2.43
C GLU A 280 -13.74 -4.30 1.32
N GLU A 281 -13.58 -4.79 0.08
CA GLU A 281 -14.32 -4.33 -1.11
C GLU A 281 -15.72 -4.98 -1.24
N GLY A 282 -16.13 -5.81 -0.28
CA GLY A 282 -17.40 -6.54 -0.33
C GLY A 282 -17.47 -7.61 -1.43
N ILE A 283 -16.38 -7.95 -2.10
CA ILE A 283 -16.34 -8.94 -3.16
C ILE A 283 -16.37 -10.34 -2.55
N PHE A 284 -17.19 -11.22 -3.12
CA PHE A 284 -17.16 -12.65 -2.87
C PHE A 284 -16.71 -13.41 -4.11
N TYR A 285 -16.30 -14.66 -3.95
CA TYR A 285 -15.96 -15.49 -5.08
C TYR A 285 -16.51 -16.91 -4.96
N PHE A 286 -16.60 -17.58 -6.10
CA PHE A 286 -17.00 -18.98 -6.23
C PHE A 286 -16.30 -19.63 -7.43
N PHE A 287 -16.45 -20.95 -7.54
CA PHE A 287 -15.88 -21.73 -8.63
C PHE A 287 -16.98 -22.26 -9.52
N GLU A 288 -16.92 -21.96 -10.81
CA GLU A 288 -17.74 -22.64 -11.81
C GLU A 288 -16.95 -23.82 -12.36
N CYS A 289 -17.32 -25.03 -11.95
CA CYS A 289 -16.66 -26.27 -12.37
C CYS A 289 -17.48 -26.94 -13.49
N GLY A 290 -16.85 -27.23 -14.63
CA GLY A 290 -17.47 -27.98 -15.72
C GLY A 290 -16.58 -28.05 -16.98
N ASN A 291 -16.79 -29.07 -17.81
CA ASN A 291 -16.03 -29.31 -19.05
C ASN A 291 -14.50 -29.34 -18.83
N GLY A 292 -14.05 -29.86 -17.68
CA GLY A 292 -12.62 -29.91 -17.33
C GLY A 292 -11.98 -28.56 -17.01
N ARG A 293 -12.76 -27.51 -16.77
CA ARG A 293 -12.29 -26.18 -16.33
C ARG A 293 -12.89 -25.82 -14.98
N ASN A 294 -12.13 -25.06 -14.19
CA ASN A 294 -12.64 -24.40 -12.98
C ASN A 294 -12.40 -22.90 -13.11
N THR A 295 -13.44 -22.16 -13.47
CA THR A 295 -13.38 -20.71 -13.58
C THR A 295 -13.58 -20.11 -12.19
N LEU A 296 -12.64 -19.28 -11.75
CA LEU A 296 -12.76 -18.51 -10.51
C LEU A 296 -13.52 -17.21 -10.80
N VAL A 297 -14.72 -17.06 -10.24
CA VAL A 297 -15.58 -15.89 -10.48
C VAL A 297 -15.59 -15.01 -9.24
N PHE A 298 -15.19 -13.75 -9.39
CA PHE A 298 -15.36 -12.69 -8.39
C PHE A 298 -16.63 -11.90 -8.69
N ALA A 299 -17.48 -11.71 -7.69
CA ALA A 299 -18.74 -10.99 -7.80
C ALA A 299 -18.98 -10.12 -6.57
N ASP A 300 -19.77 -9.08 -6.74
CA ASP A 300 -20.08 -8.08 -5.71
C ASP A 300 -21.59 -7.78 -5.65
N ASP A 301 -22.42 -8.58 -6.31
CA ASP A 301 -23.84 -8.32 -6.42
C ASP A 301 -24.61 -9.63 -6.59
N ALA A 302 -25.79 -9.72 -5.98
CA ALA A 302 -26.63 -10.91 -6.05
C ALA A 302 -27.07 -11.21 -7.50
N GLY A 303 -27.24 -10.18 -8.34
CA GLY A 303 -27.62 -10.39 -9.73
C GLY A 303 -26.49 -10.90 -10.62
N SER A 304 -25.25 -10.99 -10.12
CA SER A 304 -24.16 -11.68 -10.82
C SER A 304 -24.28 -13.21 -10.73
N VAL A 305 -25.20 -13.74 -9.92
CA VAL A 305 -25.44 -15.18 -9.77
C VAL A 305 -26.47 -15.65 -10.79
N PRO A 306 -26.11 -16.52 -11.75
CA PRO A 306 -27.03 -16.99 -12.78
C PRO A 306 -28.09 -17.97 -12.25
N PRO A 307 -29.23 -18.13 -12.96
CA PRO A 307 -30.19 -19.21 -12.70
C PRO A 307 -29.53 -20.60 -12.74
N GLY A 308 -30.06 -21.53 -11.96
CA GLY A 308 -29.59 -22.92 -11.91
C GLY A 308 -30.72 -23.93 -11.91
N ILE A 309 -30.59 -24.98 -11.12
CA ILE A 309 -31.50 -26.14 -11.13
C ILE A 309 -32.86 -25.81 -10.50
N VAL A 310 -33.93 -26.41 -11.04
CA VAL A 310 -35.28 -26.36 -10.47
C VAL A 310 -35.56 -27.69 -9.77
N LEU A 311 -35.96 -27.65 -8.49
CA LEU A 311 -36.13 -28.85 -7.67
C LEU A 311 -37.48 -28.85 -6.93
N PRO A 312 -38.22 -29.98 -6.92
CA PRO A 312 -39.38 -30.15 -6.08
C PRO A 312 -38.96 -30.32 -4.61
N TYR A 313 -39.80 -29.83 -3.71
CA TYR A 313 -39.81 -30.27 -2.32
C TYR A 313 -40.60 -31.58 -2.21
N GLN A 314 -39.95 -32.64 -1.71
CA GLN A 314 -40.54 -33.96 -1.57
C GLN A 314 -40.09 -34.59 -0.25
N PRO A 315 -40.83 -34.37 0.85
CA PRO A 315 -40.42 -34.83 2.18
C PRO A 315 -40.49 -36.35 2.30
N GLY A 316 -39.49 -36.95 2.97
CA GLY A 316 -39.40 -38.39 3.24
C GLY A 316 -38.26 -39.09 2.50
N ASP A 317 -37.99 -40.35 2.88
CA ASP A 317 -36.91 -41.18 2.31
C ASP A 317 -37.33 -41.91 1.02
N THR A 318 -38.62 -41.85 0.66
CA THR A 318 -39.13 -42.36 -0.62
C THR A 318 -38.84 -41.36 -1.73
N SER A 319 -37.60 -41.33 -2.20
CA SER A 319 -37.32 -40.77 -3.52
C SER A 319 -38.14 -41.55 -4.53
N THR A 320 -39.05 -40.90 -5.26
CA THR A 320 -39.50 -41.42 -6.55
C THR A 320 -38.24 -41.67 -7.37
N LEU A 321 -38.00 -42.93 -7.71
CA LEU A 321 -36.77 -43.44 -8.35
C LEU A 321 -36.24 -42.47 -9.41
N GLY A 322 -35.07 -41.88 -9.14
CA GLY A 322 -34.20 -41.26 -10.15
C GLY A 322 -34.23 -39.73 -10.28
N GLU A 323 -35.26 -39.02 -9.81
CA GLU A 323 -35.33 -37.55 -9.98
C GLU A 323 -34.75 -36.78 -8.77
N PRO A 324 -33.89 -35.77 -9.01
CA PRO A 324 -33.33 -34.96 -7.93
C PRO A 324 -34.41 -34.12 -7.25
N ALA A 325 -34.54 -34.25 -5.93
CA ALA A 325 -35.49 -33.51 -5.11
C ALA A 325 -34.85 -32.99 -3.81
N VAL A 326 -35.52 -32.01 -3.19
CA VAL A 326 -35.19 -31.52 -1.84
C VAL A 326 -36.05 -32.30 -0.83
N SER A 327 -35.42 -33.15 -0.02
CA SER A 327 -36.10 -34.01 0.95
C SER A 327 -36.30 -33.34 2.32
N HIS A 328 -35.41 -32.43 2.70
CA HIS A 328 -35.49 -31.68 3.94
C HIS A 328 -35.14 -30.23 3.71
N LEU A 329 -35.88 -29.31 4.33
CA LEU A 329 -35.60 -27.89 4.24
C LEU A 329 -35.90 -27.22 5.58
N THR A 330 -34.95 -26.40 6.03
CA THR A 330 -35.10 -25.55 7.21
C THR A 330 -34.86 -24.10 6.81
N HIS A 331 -35.62 -23.18 7.39
CA HIS A 331 -35.46 -21.74 7.19
C HIS A 331 -35.34 -21.07 8.55
N ARG A 332 -34.28 -20.27 8.73
CA ARG A 332 -33.85 -19.71 10.01
C ARG A 332 -33.62 -18.20 9.89
N ALA A 333 -34.10 -17.46 10.87
CA ALA A 333 -33.74 -16.06 11.11
C ALA A 333 -33.04 -15.91 12.48
N GLN A 334 -32.14 -14.95 12.60
CA GLN A 334 -31.45 -14.61 13.85
C GLN A 334 -31.13 -13.11 13.93
N VAL A 335 -31.05 -12.59 15.16
CA VAL A 335 -30.69 -11.18 15.42
C VAL A 335 -29.23 -10.94 15.07
N ARG A 336 -28.95 -9.82 14.39
CA ARG A 336 -27.62 -9.35 13.98
C ARG A 336 -27.51 -7.84 14.18
N PRO A 337 -26.32 -7.22 14.02
CA PRO A 337 -26.21 -5.77 14.02
C PRO A 337 -27.25 -5.12 13.09
N ALA A 338 -27.95 -4.11 13.61
CA ALA A 338 -29.03 -3.42 12.91
C ALA A 338 -28.52 -2.22 12.12
N GLN A 339 -27.48 -1.58 12.63
CA GLN A 339 -26.84 -0.43 12.01
C GLN A 339 -25.33 -0.49 12.16
N VAL A 340 -24.64 0.08 11.19
CA VAL A 340 -23.19 0.24 11.20
C VAL A 340 -22.89 1.72 11.02
N GLN A 341 -21.96 2.23 11.81
CA GLN A 341 -21.41 3.58 11.66
C GLN A 341 -19.88 3.51 11.60
N LEU A 342 -19.29 4.03 10.53
CA LEU A 342 -17.84 4.10 10.36
C LEU A 342 -17.38 5.55 10.34
N LYS A 343 -16.18 5.78 10.91
CA LYS A 343 -15.53 7.08 10.90
C LYS A 343 -14.08 7.00 10.46
N ASP A 344 -13.57 8.01 9.77
CA ASP A 344 -12.16 8.10 9.37
C ASP A 344 -11.62 9.55 9.49
N TYR A 345 -10.37 9.77 9.11
CA TYR A 345 -9.70 11.05 9.05
C TYR A 345 -8.82 11.18 7.82
N THR A 346 -8.87 12.32 7.14
CA THR A 346 -7.94 12.68 6.07
C THR A 346 -7.33 14.05 6.31
N PHE A 347 -5.99 14.12 6.27
CA PHE A 347 -5.29 15.39 6.44
C PHE A 347 -5.49 16.34 5.25
N LYS A 348 -5.91 15.82 4.09
CA LYS A 348 -6.22 16.64 2.90
C LYS A 348 -7.50 17.47 3.11
N ASN A 349 -8.40 17.02 3.98
CA ASN A 349 -9.61 17.74 4.35
C ASN A 349 -9.96 17.48 5.84
N PRO A 350 -9.24 18.09 6.79
CA PRO A 350 -9.34 17.76 8.21
C PRO A 350 -10.69 18.17 8.86
N ALA A 351 -11.45 19.06 8.22
CA ALA A 351 -12.76 19.49 8.69
C ALA A 351 -13.91 18.57 8.23
N TRP A 352 -13.65 17.69 7.26
CA TRP A 352 -14.67 16.74 6.80
C TRP A 352 -14.95 15.71 7.90
N PRO A 353 -16.20 15.53 8.34
CA PRO A 353 -16.53 14.60 9.42
C PRO A 353 -16.18 13.14 9.13
N ALA A 354 -16.11 12.78 7.83
CA ALA A 354 -15.77 11.45 7.34
C ALA A 354 -16.52 10.34 8.10
N GLU A 355 -17.83 10.51 8.24
CA GLU A 355 -18.72 9.67 9.04
C GLU A 355 -19.88 9.18 8.19
N PHE A 356 -20.11 7.87 8.17
CA PHE A 356 -21.12 7.22 7.35
C PHE A 356 -21.87 6.18 8.16
N SER A 357 -23.19 6.13 7.97
CA SER A 357 -24.06 5.18 8.66
C SER A 357 -24.92 4.42 7.66
N GLN A 358 -25.11 3.12 7.90
CA GLN A 358 -26.03 2.27 7.16
C GLN A 358 -26.91 1.50 8.14
N GLN A 359 -28.22 1.51 7.90
CA GLN A 359 -29.20 0.74 8.65
C GLN A 359 -29.73 -0.43 7.80
N MET A 360 -30.12 -1.50 8.47
CA MET A 360 -30.81 -2.64 7.87
C MET A 360 -32.20 -2.24 7.34
N LYS A 361 -32.69 -2.98 6.33
CA LYS A 361 -34.01 -2.72 5.71
C LYS A 361 -35.19 -3.44 6.39
N GLU A 362 -34.94 -4.49 7.18
CA GLU A 362 -35.97 -5.41 7.70
C GLU A 362 -36.32 -5.15 9.18
N ASP A 363 -36.79 -3.95 9.51
CA ASP A 363 -37.01 -3.45 10.88
C ASP A 363 -37.97 -4.30 11.74
N THR A 364 -38.78 -5.18 11.13
CA THR A 364 -39.72 -6.05 11.84
C THR A 364 -39.08 -7.23 12.56
N LEU A 365 -37.84 -7.60 12.22
CA LEU A 365 -37.19 -8.80 12.77
C LEU A 365 -36.45 -8.56 14.10
N GLN A 366 -36.13 -7.31 14.41
CA GLN A 366 -35.29 -6.96 15.56
C GLN A 366 -35.35 -5.46 15.88
N GLN A 367 -34.90 -5.11 17.08
CA GLN A 367 -34.70 -3.72 17.46
C GLN A 367 -33.58 -3.07 16.65
N LEU A 368 -33.69 -1.75 16.42
CA LEU A 368 -32.76 -0.99 15.58
C LEU A 368 -31.51 -0.46 16.32
N TYR A 369 -31.50 -0.52 17.66
CA TYR A 369 -30.40 0.07 18.46
C TYR A 369 -29.10 -0.75 18.45
N TYR A 370 -29.09 -1.96 17.89
CA TYR A 370 -27.90 -2.81 17.83
C TYR A 370 -26.88 -2.24 16.84
N GLU A 371 -26.07 -1.30 17.31
CA GLU A 371 -25.07 -0.58 16.54
C GLU A 371 -23.72 -1.29 16.53
N HIS A 372 -23.04 -1.22 15.40
CA HIS A 372 -21.64 -1.57 15.22
C HIS A 372 -20.86 -0.34 14.74
N TYR A 373 -20.09 0.26 15.65
CA TYR A 373 -19.27 1.44 15.38
C TYR A 373 -17.79 1.06 15.26
N ASP A 374 -17.10 1.56 14.23
CA ASP A 374 -15.65 1.33 14.01
C ASP A 374 -14.89 2.61 13.59
N TYR A 375 -13.64 2.70 14.06
CA TYR A 375 -12.64 3.68 13.63
C TYR A 375 -11.24 3.03 13.62
N PRO A 376 -10.43 3.19 12.55
CA PRO A 376 -10.73 3.91 11.30
C PRO A 376 -11.57 3.09 10.32
N GLY A 377 -12.40 3.77 9.52
CA GLY A 377 -13.29 3.19 8.50
C GLY A 377 -12.62 2.79 7.18
N ARG A 378 -11.36 3.15 6.99
CA ARG A 378 -10.48 2.88 5.83
C ARG A 378 -10.87 3.56 4.51
N PHE A 379 -11.52 4.72 4.56
CA PHE A 379 -11.88 5.50 3.38
C PHE A 379 -11.36 6.93 3.47
N LYS A 380 -11.13 7.56 2.31
CA LYS A 380 -10.66 8.95 2.20
C LYS A 380 -11.58 9.82 1.32
N ASP A 381 -12.70 9.27 0.87
CA ASP A 381 -13.72 9.94 0.07
C ASP A 381 -15.12 9.41 0.41
N GLU A 382 -16.15 10.10 -0.10
CA GLU A 382 -17.55 9.84 0.22
C GLU A 382 -18.07 8.52 -0.38
N ALA A 383 -17.59 8.13 -1.57
CA ALA A 383 -18.07 6.94 -2.26
C ALA A 383 -17.65 5.68 -1.48
N HIS A 384 -16.36 5.53 -1.19
CA HIS A 384 -15.86 4.43 -0.36
C HIS A 384 -16.47 4.46 1.05
N GLY A 385 -16.68 5.65 1.62
CA GLY A 385 -17.33 5.78 2.92
C GLY A 385 -18.72 5.15 2.98
N LYS A 386 -19.57 5.42 1.97
CA LYS A 386 -20.89 4.80 1.85
C LYS A 386 -20.80 3.31 1.55
N ASP A 387 -19.92 2.93 0.62
CA ASP A 387 -19.80 1.54 0.16
C ASP A 387 -19.27 0.62 1.27
N PHE A 388 -18.17 0.98 1.94
CA PHE A 388 -17.60 0.17 3.03
C PHE A 388 -18.55 0.05 4.22
N THR A 389 -19.29 1.11 4.54
CA THR A 389 -20.33 1.07 5.59
C THR A 389 -21.46 0.11 5.22
N ARG A 390 -21.91 0.13 3.95
CA ARG A 390 -22.89 -0.81 3.41
C ARG A 390 -22.38 -2.25 3.45
N TYR A 391 -21.19 -2.50 2.89
CA TYR A 391 -20.58 -3.83 2.83
C TYR A 391 -20.35 -4.41 4.21
N ARG A 392 -19.96 -3.58 5.19
CA ARG A 392 -19.80 -4.01 6.57
C ARG A 392 -21.12 -4.50 7.16
N LEU A 393 -22.21 -3.76 6.98
CA LEU A 393 -23.52 -4.18 7.48
C LEU A 393 -23.98 -5.47 6.80
N GLU A 394 -23.87 -5.55 5.47
CA GLU A 394 -24.24 -6.73 4.70
C GLU A 394 -23.43 -7.97 5.13
N GLY A 395 -22.12 -7.82 5.38
CA GLY A 395 -21.25 -8.91 5.86
C GLY A 395 -21.60 -9.37 7.27
N LEU A 396 -21.87 -8.44 8.20
CA LEU A 396 -22.32 -8.76 9.56
C LEU A 396 -23.71 -9.43 9.59
N ARG A 397 -24.50 -9.22 8.54
CA ARG A 397 -25.86 -9.76 8.39
C ARG A 397 -25.95 -10.87 7.34
N ASN A 398 -24.83 -11.37 6.81
CA ASN A 398 -24.84 -12.35 5.72
C ASN A 398 -25.49 -13.69 6.10
N ASN A 399 -25.66 -13.95 7.40
CA ASN A 399 -26.35 -15.11 7.96
C ASN A 399 -27.58 -14.72 8.81
N ALA A 400 -28.12 -13.51 8.68
CA ALA A 400 -29.29 -13.05 9.45
C ALA A 400 -30.55 -13.85 9.09
N VAL A 401 -30.77 -14.12 7.80
CA VAL A 401 -31.83 -14.98 7.28
C VAL A 401 -31.19 -15.98 6.32
N THR A 402 -31.33 -17.27 6.63
CA THR A 402 -30.68 -18.37 5.90
C THR A 402 -31.62 -19.56 5.84
N GLY A 403 -31.39 -20.46 4.89
CA GLY A 403 -31.98 -21.79 4.89
C GLY A 403 -30.94 -22.88 4.70
N GLN A 404 -31.30 -24.10 5.08
CA GLN A 404 -30.52 -25.30 4.85
C GLN A 404 -31.42 -26.35 4.21
N GLY A 405 -30.95 -26.94 3.11
CA GLY A 405 -31.63 -28.01 2.40
C GLY A 405 -30.82 -29.31 2.39
N ARG A 406 -31.50 -30.44 2.21
CA ARG A 406 -30.92 -31.75 1.91
C ARG A 406 -31.64 -32.39 0.73
N GLY A 407 -30.93 -33.20 -0.05
CA GLY A 407 -31.47 -33.90 -1.20
C GLY A 407 -30.42 -34.74 -1.93
N HIS A 408 -30.65 -35.04 -3.20
CA HIS A 408 -29.78 -35.89 -4.03
C HIS A 408 -29.25 -35.20 -5.29
N ALA A 409 -29.33 -33.86 -5.36
CA ALA A 409 -28.93 -33.09 -6.53
C ALA A 409 -27.44 -32.69 -6.47
N ILE A 410 -26.60 -33.25 -7.34
CA ILE A 410 -25.19 -32.83 -7.48
C ILE A 410 -25.02 -31.45 -8.12
N ALA A 411 -26.02 -31.01 -8.89
CA ALA A 411 -26.02 -29.74 -9.61
C ALA A 411 -26.16 -28.50 -8.69
N ILE A 412 -26.55 -28.71 -7.43
CA ILE A 412 -26.56 -27.66 -6.42
C ILE A 412 -25.12 -27.28 -6.10
N GLN A 413 -24.75 -26.04 -6.36
CA GLN A 413 -23.40 -25.53 -6.11
C GLN A 413 -23.43 -24.04 -5.79
N PRO A 414 -22.48 -23.50 -5.01
CA PRO A 414 -22.35 -22.07 -4.83
C PRO A 414 -22.15 -21.37 -6.17
N GLY A 415 -22.71 -20.17 -6.29
CA GLY A 415 -22.58 -19.37 -7.52
C GLY A 415 -23.65 -19.67 -8.55
N ARG A 416 -24.65 -20.49 -8.23
CA ARG A 416 -25.91 -20.60 -8.97
C ARG A 416 -27.11 -20.46 -8.06
N LEU A 417 -28.21 -19.99 -8.64
CA LEU A 417 -29.51 -20.06 -7.98
C LEU A 417 -30.07 -21.49 -8.05
N PHE A 418 -30.97 -21.84 -7.15
CA PHE A 418 -31.89 -22.95 -7.34
C PHE A 418 -33.32 -22.47 -7.13
N THR A 419 -34.26 -23.04 -7.88
CA THR A 419 -35.69 -22.70 -7.75
C THR A 419 -36.40 -23.85 -7.06
N LEU A 420 -37.00 -23.57 -5.89
CA LEU A 420 -37.82 -24.53 -5.16
C LEU A 420 -39.27 -24.42 -5.62
N TYR A 421 -39.95 -25.56 -5.76
CA TYR A 421 -41.40 -25.61 -5.92
C TYR A 421 -42.01 -26.75 -5.10
N ASN A 422 -43.34 -26.78 -4.96
CA ASN A 422 -44.08 -27.81 -4.22
C ASN A 422 -43.80 -27.86 -2.70
N HIS A 423 -43.29 -26.79 -2.10
CA HIS A 423 -43.18 -26.65 -0.64
C HIS A 423 -44.53 -26.20 -0.04
N PRO A 424 -45.02 -26.76 1.09
CA PRO A 424 -46.30 -26.37 1.71
C PRO A 424 -46.40 -24.89 2.13
N ARG A 425 -45.24 -24.25 2.31
CA ARG A 425 -45.10 -22.83 2.65
C ARG A 425 -44.78 -22.04 1.38
N GLU A 426 -45.74 -21.26 0.91
CA GLU A 426 -45.72 -20.68 -0.45
C GLU A 426 -44.59 -19.66 -0.69
N ASP A 427 -44.22 -18.87 0.34
CA ASP A 427 -43.08 -17.95 0.25
C ASP A 427 -41.74 -18.67 0.09
N LEU A 428 -41.67 -20.00 0.27
CA LEU A 428 -40.46 -20.77 -0.02
C LEU A 428 -40.37 -21.24 -1.48
N ASN A 429 -41.48 -21.24 -2.22
CA ASN A 429 -41.56 -21.66 -3.63
C ASN A 429 -41.03 -20.58 -4.58
N GLN A 430 -39.74 -20.27 -4.46
CA GLN A 430 -39.07 -19.21 -5.23
C GLN A 430 -37.62 -19.58 -5.53
N SER A 431 -36.91 -18.65 -6.19
CA SER A 431 -35.47 -18.78 -6.41
C SER A 431 -34.68 -18.36 -5.17
N TRP A 432 -33.63 -19.12 -4.90
CA TRP A 432 -32.75 -18.98 -3.76
C TRP A 432 -31.29 -19.05 -4.22
N GLN A 433 -30.43 -18.30 -3.54
CA GLN A 433 -28.99 -18.28 -3.83
C GLN A 433 -28.27 -19.28 -2.95
N VAL A 434 -27.54 -20.23 -3.54
CA VAL A 434 -26.72 -21.19 -2.81
C VAL A 434 -25.42 -20.51 -2.37
N VAL A 435 -25.15 -20.49 -1.06
CA VAL A 435 -23.92 -19.92 -0.48
C VAL A 435 -22.89 -20.99 -0.14
N GLY A 436 -23.34 -22.23 0.09
CA GLY A 436 -22.48 -23.36 0.41
C GLY A 436 -23.16 -24.69 0.09
N ALA A 437 -22.39 -25.68 -0.31
CA ALA A 437 -22.85 -27.03 -0.60
C ALA A 437 -21.86 -28.07 -0.09
N SER A 438 -22.37 -29.21 0.36
CA SER A 438 -21.61 -30.38 0.77
C SER A 438 -22.24 -31.61 0.12
N HIS A 439 -21.47 -32.34 -0.67
CA HIS A 439 -21.91 -33.54 -1.36
C HIS A 439 -21.10 -34.74 -0.86
N ALA A 440 -21.78 -35.82 -0.54
CA ALA A 440 -21.16 -37.08 -0.17
C ALA A 440 -21.68 -38.17 -1.11
N GLY A 441 -20.77 -38.80 -1.85
CA GLY A 441 -21.05 -39.94 -2.71
C GLY A 441 -20.41 -41.20 -2.14
N SER A 442 -21.11 -42.33 -2.22
CA SER A 442 -20.59 -43.65 -1.84
C SER A 442 -20.89 -44.66 -2.93
N GLN A 443 -19.87 -45.39 -3.36
CA GLN A 443 -19.91 -46.44 -4.38
C GLN A 443 -19.31 -47.73 -3.79
N PRO A 444 -20.03 -48.44 -2.90
CA PRO A 444 -19.49 -49.61 -2.19
C PRO A 444 -19.07 -50.74 -3.14
N GLN A 445 -19.77 -50.88 -4.27
CA GLN A 445 -19.50 -51.85 -5.33
C GLN A 445 -18.12 -51.69 -6.00
N ALA A 446 -17.42 -50.58 -5.76
CA ALA A 446 -16.05 -50.37 -6.23
C ALA A 446 -15.01 -51.26 -5.54
N LEU A 447 -15.29 -51.71 -4.31
CA LEU A 447 -14.41 -52.58 -3.53
C LEU A 447 -14.81 -54.04 -3.73
N GLU A 448 -13.89 -54.88 -4.21
CA GLU A 448 -14.15 -56.32 -4.44
C GLU A 448 -14.55 -57.09 -3.16
N THR A 449 -14.18 -56.58 -1.98
CA THR A 449 -14.51 -57.18 -0.69
C THR A 449 -15.84 -56.70 -0.09
N ALA A 450 -16.44 -55.61 -0.60
CA ALA A 450 -17.64 -55.01 -0.03
C ALA A 450 -18.91 -55.62 -0.66
N HIS A 451 -19.37 -56.74 -0.11
CA HIS A 451 -20.64 -57.39 -0.50
C HIS A 451 -21.84 -56.84 0.30
N SER A 452 -21.96 -55.52 0.45
CA SER A 452 -23.22 -54.93 0.90
C SER A 452 -24.04 -54.59 -0.35
N GLY A 453 -25.20 -55.22 -0.54
CA GLY A 453 -26.10 -55.01 -1.70
C GLY A 453 -26.74 -53.62 -1.80
N THR A 454 -26.03 -52.58 -1.36
CA THR A 454 -26.39 -51.16 -1.43
C THR A 454 -25.79 -50.55 -2.69
N GLY A 455 -26.63 -50.02 -3.59
CA GLY A 455 -26.18 -49.34 -4.81
C GLY A 455 -25.45 -48.02 -4.55
N THR A 456 -24.94 -47.37 -5.61
CA THR A 456 -24.31 -46.05 -5.52
C THR A 456 -25.28 -45.02 -4.94
N THR A 457 -24.85 -44.26 -3.93
CA THR A 457 -25.66 -43.21 -3.29
C THR A 457 -24.98 -41.86 -3.40
N LEU A 458 -25.79 -40.80 -3.47
CA LEU A 458 -25.36 -39.41 -3.42
C LEU A 458 -26.26 -38.64 -2.48
N ASN A 459 -25.65 -37.92 -1.54
CA ASN A 459 -26.35 -37.04 -0.62
C ASN A 459 -25.78 -35.63 -0.76
N SER A 460 -26.67 -34.65 -0.89
CA SER A 460 -26.33 -33.23 -0.98
C SER A 460 -26.94 -32.50 0.21
N GLN A 461 -26.16 -31.64 0.85
CA GLN A 461 -26.60 -30.67 1.83
C GLN A 461 -26.17 -29.28 1.37
N PHE A 462 -27.02 -28.27 1.51
CA PHE A 462 -26.70 -26.94 1.02
C PHE A 462 -27.29 -25.85 1.90
N HIS A 463 -26.63 -24.70 1.89
CA HIS A 463 -27.04 -23.49 2.59
C HIS A 463 -27.42 -22.45 1.55
N PHE A 464 -28.49 -21.71 1.82
CA PHE A 464 -29.01 -20.73 0.89
C PHE A 464 -29.52 -19.46 1.58
N ILE A 465 -29.56 -18.39 0.80
CA ILE A 465 -30.09 -17.08 1.17
C ILE A 465 -31.05 -16.60 0.08
N ARG A 466 -31.76 -15.49 0.31
CA ARG A 466 -32.66 -14.91 -0.69
C ARG A 466 -31.89 -14.54 -1.96
N HIS A 467 -32.47 -14.78 -3.13
CA HIS A 467 -31.84 -14.53 -4.43
C HIS A 467 -31.42 -13.07 -4.67
N ASN A 468 -32.03 -12.11 -3.96
CA ASN A 468 -31.74 -10.68 -4.08
C ASN A 468 -30.90 -10.13 -2.93
N GLN A 469 -30.44 -10.97 -2.00
CA GLN A 469 -29.59 -10.56 -0.90
C GLN A 469 -28.13 -10.52 -1.37
N HIS A 470 -27.50 -9.34 -1.31
CA HIS A 470 -26.07 -9.24 -1.56
C HIS A 470 -25.31 -9.96 -0.44
N TRP A 471 -24.70 -11.10 -0.78
CA TRP A 471 -23.81 -11.80 0.15
C TRP A 471 -22.46 -11.09 0.18
N ARG A 472 -21.95 -10.82 1.38
CA ARG A 472 -20.62 -10.27 1.60
C ARG A 472 -19.88 -11.15 2.61
N PRO A 473 -18.58 -11.41 2.42
CA PRO A 473 -17.78 -12.02 3.48
C PRO A 473 -17.69 -11.07 4.68
N ALA A 474 -17.48 -11.63 5.88
CA ALA A 474 -17.18 -10.81 7.04
C ALA A 474 -15.80 -10.16 6.89
N LEU A 475 -15.64 -8.93 7.39
CA LEU A 475 -14.34 -8.26 7.31
C LEU A 475 -13.30 -9.04 8.13
N LEU A 476 -12.14 -9.30 7.51
CA LEU A 476 -11.02 -9.94 8.16
C LEU A 476 -10.09 -8.91 8.82
N PRO A 477 -9.45 -9.26 9.95
CA PRO A 477 -8.45 -8.41 10.57
C PRO A 477 -7.30 -8.16 9.58
N LYS A 478 -6.75 -6.96 9.63
CA LYS A 478 -5.59 -6.58 8.81
C LYS A 478 -4.30 -6.97 9.54
N PRO A 479 -3.23 -7.37 8.83
CA PRO A 479 -1.92 -7.48 9.47
C PRO A 479 -1.56 -6.16 10.14
N VAL A 480 -0.95 -6.27 11.32
CA VAL A 480 -0.53 -5.14 12.15
C VAL A 480 0.98 -5.09 12.14
N ILE A 481 1.54 -3.89 12.00
CA ILE A 481 2.96 -3.65 12.26
C ILE A 481 3.09 -3.21 13.72
N ASP A 482 3.70 -4.07 14.54
CA ASP A 482 3.77 -3.90 16.00
C ASP A 482 4.61 -2.70 16.46
N GLY A 483 5.49 -2.19 15.61
CA GLY A 483 6.34 -1.06 15.98
C GLY A 483 7.05 -0.39 14.81
N PRO A 484 7.77 0.71 15.09
CA PRO A 484 8.37 1.50 14.04
C PRO A 484 9.44 0.73 13.25
N GLN A 485 9.56 1.07 11.98
CA GLN A 485 10.51 0.45 11.05
C GLN A 485 11.44 1.49 10.44
N ILE A 486 12.64 1.07 10.06
CA ILE A 486 13.57 1.91 9.31
C ILE A 486 13.20 1.86 7.83
N ALA A 487 13.22 3.01 7.17
CA ALA A 487 13.12 3.12 5.73
C ALA A 487 14.10 4.17 5.19
N LYS A 488 14.48 4.03 3.93
CA LYS A 488 15.39 4.95 3.25
C LYS A 488 14.59 5.95 2.43
N VAL A 489 14.95 7.22 2.48
CA VAL A 489 14.34 8.26 1.64
C VAL A 489 14.79 8.09 0.19
N VAL A 490 13.84 8.11 -0.74
CA VAL A 490 14.08 7.91 -2.18
C VAL A 490 13.39 8.99 -3.01
N GLY A 491 13.84 9.13 -4.26
CA GLY A 491 13.34 10.10 -5.21
C GLY A 491 14.03 9.95 -6.57
N PRO A 492 13.80 10.89 -7.50
CA PRO A 492 14.35 10.82 -8.85
C PRO A 492 15.88 10.84 -8.86
N ALA A 493 16.46 10.20 -9.89
CA ALA A 493 17.91 10.21 -10.07
C ALA A 493 18.44 11.64 -10.24
N GLY A 494 19.55 11.96 -9.57
CA GLY A 494 20.20 13.27 -9.62
C GLY A 494 19.62 14.33 -8.69
N GLU A 495 18.52 14.04 -8.00
CA GLU A 495 17.96 14.92 -6.97
C GLU A 495 18.50 14.61 -5.57
N GLU A 496 18.56 15.64 -4.72
CA GLU A 496 18.95 15.49 -3.31
C GLU A 496 17.72 15.58 -2.38
N ILE A 497 16.68 16.29 -2.81
CA ILE A 497 15.45 16.55 -2.04
C ILE A 497 14.26 16.29 -2.96
N PHE A 498 13.30 15.48 -2.51
CA PHE A 498 12.08 15.20 -3.24
C PHE A 498 10.88 15.19 -2.29
N CYS A 499 10.07 16.24 -2.35
CA CYS A 499 8.88 16.38 -1.52
C CYS A 499 7.72 17.04 -2.26
N ASP A 500 6.51 16.86 -1.75
CA ASP A 500 5.31 17.54 -2.26
C ASP A 500 4.98 18.83 -1.48
N GLN A 501 3.85 19.46 -1.82
CA GLN A 501 3.36 20.70 -1.19
C GLN A 501 3.11 20.61 0.32
N TYR A 502 3.03 19.40 0.88
CA TYR A 502 2.84 19.15 2.31
C TYR A 502 4.14 18.73 3.01
N GLY A 503 5.27 18.73 2.30
CA GLY A 503 6.55 18.25 2.83
C GLY A 503 6.61 16.73 3.01
N ARG A 504 5.73 15.98 2.33
CA ARG A 504 5.76 14.51 2.33
C ARG A 504 6.90 14.02 1.46
N ILE A 505 7.43 12.84 1.77
CA ILE A 505 8.53 12.20 1.04
C ILE A 505 8.13 10.80 0.57
N ARG A 506 8.96 10.18 -0.27
CA ARG A 506 8.84 8.76 -0.63
C ARG A 506 9.96 7.95 -0.01
N LEU A 507 9.68 6.68 0.28
CA LEU A 507 10.54 5.78 1.03
C LEU A 507 10.71 4.45 0.30
N GLN A 508 11.85 3.81 0.54
CA GLN A 508 12.08 2.40 0.26
C GLN A 508 12.16 1.65 1.60
N PHE A 509 11.26 0.70 1.80
CA PHE A 509 11.33 -0.20 2.95
C PHE A 509 12.30 -1.35 2.67
N PRO A 510 13.09 -1.82 3.66
CA PRO A 510 14.02 -2.93 3.48
C PRO A 510 13.35 -4.27 3.10
N TRP A 511 12.11 -4.48 3.53
CA TRP A 511 11.34 -5.69 3.20
C TRP A 511 10.63 -5.59 1.84
N ASP A 512 10.54 -4.41 1.25
CA ASP A 512 9.96 -4.25 -0.08
C ASP A 512 10.99 -4.67 -1.14
N ARG A 513 10.79 -5.87 -1.68
CA ARG A 513 11.67 -6.49 -2.68
C ARG A 513 11.39 -6.02 -4.11
N TYR A 514 10.26 -5.35 -4.34
CA TYR A 514 9.79 -4.99 -5.67
C TYR A 514 10.07 -3.52 -6.00
N GLY A 515 10.23 -2.67 -4.98
CA GLY A 515 10.71 -1.31 -5.13
C GLY A 515 12.11 -1.23 -5.73
N LYS A 516 12.33 -0.19 -6.53
CA LYS A 516 13.58 0.05 -7.26
C LYS A 516 14.46 1.12 -6.60
N SER A 517 14.10 1.53 -5.38
CA SER A 517 14.73 2.65 -4.67
C SER A 517 14.70 3.98 -5.44
N ASP A 518 13.57 4.25 -6.10
CA ASP A 518 13.31 5.41 -6.97
C ASP A 518 12.08 6.21 -6.50
N ASP A 519 11.67 7.20 -7.30
CA ASP A 519 10.50 8.05 -7.06
C ASP A 519 9.16 7.32 -7.16
N GLN A 520 9.14 6.02 -7.47
CA GLN A 520 7.93 5.19 -7.55
C GLN A 520 7.87 4.10 -6.48
N SER A 521 8.82 4.08 -5.54
CA SER A 521 8.93 2.97 -4.57
C SER A 521 7.89 3.00 -3.45
N SER A 522 7.30 4.16 -3.12
CA SER A 522 6.17 4.27 -2.20
C SER A 522 5.21 5.41 -2.55
N CYS A 523 4.10 5.47 -1.82
CA CYS A 523 3.24 6.65 -1.76
C CYS A 523 3.94 7.84 -1.08
N TRP A 524 3.25 8.97 -1.03
CA TRP A 524 3.69 10.16 -0.31
C TRP A 524 3.41 10.04 1.20
N ILE A 525 4.46 9.97 1.99
CA ILE A 525 4.43 9.71 3.42
C ILE A 525 4.69 11.00 4.20
N ARG A 526 3.82 11.31 5.18
CA ARG A 526 3.96 12.50 6.03
C ARG A 526 5.16 12.37 6.97
N VAL A 527 5.80 13.50 7.23
CA VAL A 527 6.97 13.60 8.10
C VAL A 527 6.61 14.45 9.31
N THR A 528 6.78 13.90 10.51
CA THR A 528 6.66 14.66 11.75
C THR A 528 7.70 15.79 11.75
N GLN A 529 7.27 16.94 12.25
CA GLN A 529 8.13 18.08 12.47
C GLN A 529 8.16 18.35 13.99
N PRO A 530 9.27 18.87 14.54
CA PRO A 530 9.34 19.21 15.96
C PRO A 530 8.26 20.23 16.38
N TRP A 531 7.85 21.11 15.47
CA TRP A 531 6.82 22.11 15.70
C TRP A 531 6.11 22.47 14.40
N ALA A 532 4.79 22.26 14.31
CA ALA A 532 4.01 22.51 13.09
C ALA A 532 2.73 23.29 13.39
N GLY A 533 2.71 24.58 13.05
CA GLY A 533 1.55 25.46 13.14
C GLY A 533 1.07 25.94 11.76
N GLN A 534 -0.03 26.69 11.74
CA GLN A 534 -0.62 27.21 10.49
C GLN A 534 0.26 28.33 9.90
N GLY A 535 1.15 27.97 8.98
CA GLY A 535 2.06 28.92 8.32
C GLY A 535 3.29 29.31 9.15
N TRP A 536 3.57 28.59 10.24
CA TRP A 536 4.69 28.84 11.14
C TRP A 536 5.16 27.54 11.80
N GLY A 537 6.41 27.49 12.27
CA GLY A 537 6.98 26.30 12.93
C GLY A 537 8.38 25.97 12.42
N MET A 538 8.81 24.72 12.64
CA MET A 538 10.07 24.17 12.15
C MET A 538 9.81 23.27 10.95
N LEU A 539 10.60 23.43 9.89
CA LEU A 539 10.53 22.57 8.71
C LEU A 539 11.92 22.12 8.31
N ALA A 540 12.17 20.83 8.43
CA ALA A 540 13.34 20.18 7.84
C ALA A 540 12.84 19.01 7.00
N ILE A 541 13.10 19.01 5.69
CA ILE A 541 12.70 17.89 4.82
C ILE A 541 13.81 16.83 4.82
N PRO A 542 13.51 15.54 5.05
CA PRO A 542 14.48 14.47 4.86
C PRO A 542 15.01 14.43 3.43
N ARG A 543 16.32 14.24 3.27
CA ARG A 543 16.98 14.18 1.96
C ARG A 543 17.06 12.75 1.45
N ILE A 544 17.10 12.59 0.13
CA ILE A 544 17.29 11.29 -0.52
C ILE A 544 18.56 10.62 0.02
N GLY A 545 18.45 9.35 0.39
CA GLY A 545 19.52 8.57 0.99
C GLY A 545 19.53 8.56 2.52
N GLN A 546 18.84 9.49 3.19
CA GLN A 546 18.73 9.48 4.65
C GLN A 546 17.85 8.32 5.13
N GLU A 547 18.10 7.87 6.37
CA GLU A 547 17.26 6.89 7.05
C GLU A 547 16.26 7.60 7.97
N VAL A 548 15.02 7.12 7.91
CA VAL A 548 13.92 7.62 8.72
C VAL A 548 13.29 6.48 9.50
N VAL A 549 12.69 6.84 10.63
CA VAL A 549 11.87 5.93 11.44
C VAL A 549 10.42 6.14 11.05
N VAL A 550 9.77 5.08 10.59
CA VAL A 550 8.39 5.05 10.10
C VAL A 550 7.52 4.30 11.09
N ASP A 551 6.49 4.95 11.60
CA ASP A 551 5.41 4.33 12.35
C ASP A 551 4.19 4.15 11.43
N PHE A 552 3.21 3.39 11.89
CA PHE A 552 2.01 3.05 11.14
C PHE A 552 0.78 3.39 11.97
N LEU A 553 -0.09 4.27 11.47
CA LEU A 553 -1.27 4.72 12.23
C LEU A 553 -2.19 3.52 12.48
N HIS A 554 -2.53 3.26 13.76
CA HIS A 554 -3.25 2.05 14.20
C HIS A 554 -2.55 0.73 13.85
N GLY A 555 -1.23 0.78 13.60
CA GLY A 555 -0.45 -0.34 13.09
C GLY A 555 -0.82 -0.78 11.68
N ASP A 556 -1.60 0.02 10.94
CA ASP A 556 -2.03 -0.30 9.58
C ASP A 556 -0.87 -0.11 8.58
N PRO A 557 -0.42 -1.18 7.88
CA PRO A 557 0.64 -1.11 6.87
C PRO A 557 0.40 -0.09 5.75
N ASP A 558 -0.86 0.25 5.46
CA ASP A 558 -1.25 1.22 4.43
C ASP A 558 -1.19 2.68 4.92
N GLN A 559 -0.94 2.92 6.21
CA GLN A 559 -0.93 4.25 6.84
C GLN A 559 0.43 4.62 7.46
N PRO A 560 1.54 4.60 6.69
CA PRO A 560 2.85 4.98 7.20
C PRO A 560 2.92 6.48 7.54
N ILE A 561 3.68 6.81 8.57
CA ILE A 561 4.05 8.17 8.97
C ILE A 561 5.49 8.17 9.49
N VAL A 562 6.32 9.08 8.98
CA VAL A 562 7.70 9.24 9.49
C VAL A 562 7.64 9.97 10.81
N ILE A 563 8.13 9.35 11.87
CA ILE A 563 8.14 9.90 13.23
C ILE A 563 9.51 10.43 13.68
N GLY A 564 10.58 10.06 12.99
CA GLY A 564 11.94 10.42 13.39
C GLY A 564 13.00 10.10 12.35
N ARG A 565 14.26 10.30 12.73
CA ARG A 565 15.44 10.07 11.90
C ARG A 565 16.56 9.50 12.75
N THR A 566 17.44 8.75 12.12
CA THR A 566 18.62 8.20 12.79
C THR A 566 19.87 8.39 11.94
N TYR A 567 21.01 8.48 12.62
CA TYR A 567 22.32 8.39 12.00
C TYR A 567 22.73 6.91 11.93
N HIS A 568 23.54 6.57 10.92
CA HIS A 568 24.11 5.23 10.73
C HIS A 568 25.54 5.35 10.18
N ALA A 569 26.18 4.22 9.88
CA ALA A 569 27.60 4.18 9.53
C ALA A 569 28.02 5.10 8.35
N SER A 570 27.15 5.32 7.36
CA SER A 570 27.40 6.25 6.24
C SER A 570 26.77 7.63 6.40
N ASN A 571 25.70 7.76 7.20
CA ASN A 571 25.12 9.05 7.57
C ASN A 571 25.50 9.34 9.02
N ILE A 572 26.71 9.85 9.23
CA ILE A 572 27.27 10.09 10.55
C ILE A 572 26.75 11.39 11.17
N PRO A 573 26.66 11.50 12.51
CA PRO A 573 26.29 12.73 13.18
C PRO A 573 27.30 13.86 12.91
N PRO A 574 26.89 15.14 12.98
CA PRO A 574 27.81 16.26 12.88
C PRO A 574 28.82 16.25 14.04
N GLY A 575 30.04 16.71 13.78
CA GLY A 575 31.13 16.69 14.75
C GLY A 575 31.93 15.38 14.73
N GLY A 576 32.69 15.14 15.79
CA GLY A 576 33.59 13.99 15.91
C GLY A 576 33.28 13.18 17.17
N LEU A 577 32.10 12.56 17.23
CA LEU A 577 31.73 11.73 18.38
C LEU A 577 32.65 10.50 18.49
N PRO A 578 33.03 10.08 19.72
CA PRO A 578 32.55 10.58 21.03
C PRO A 578 33.29 11.84 21.56
N GLY A 579 34.26 12.39 20.84
CA GLY A 579 35.04 13.55 21.28
C GLY A 579 34.20 14.82 21.49
N SER A 580 33.20 15.06 20.64
CA SER A 580 32.27 16.20 20.73
C SER A 580 31.01 15.92 21.56
N LYS A 581 31.08 15.05 22.58
CA LYS A 581 29.90 14.63 23.37
C LYS A 581 29.20 15.75 24.15
N THR A 582 29.88 16.88 24.39
CA THR A 582 29.36 18.07 25.07
C THR A 582 28.78 19.11 24.11
N GLN A 583 28.75 18.80 22.81
CA GLN A 583 28.29 19.71 21.77
C GLN A 583 26.86 19.38 21.34
N MET A 584 26.07 20.43 21.14
CA MET A 584 24.75 20.38 20.49
C MET A 584 24.77 21.28 19.26
N ALA A 585 24.39 20.74 18.09
CA ALA A 585 24.48 21.47 16.84
C ALA A 585 23.18 21.38 16.01
N PHE A 586 22.77 22.51 15.45
CA PHE A 586 21.81 22.61 14.35
C PHE A 586 22.57 22.95 13.08
N ARG A 587 23.04 21.91 12.37
CA ARG A 587 23.84 22.03 11.15
C ARG A 587 23.01 21.68 9.92
N SER A 588 23.02 22.56 8.92
CA SER A 588 22.44 22.32 7.60
C SER A 588 23.50 21.84 6.60
N LYS A 589 23.13 21.64 5.34
CA LYS A 589 24.08 21.37 4.25
C LYS A 589 23.65 22.17 3.02
N THR A 590 24.58 22.84 2.35
CA THR A 590 24.31 23.51 1.06
C THR A 590 23.70 22.50 0.08
N HIS A 591 22.59 22.86 -0.55
CA HIS A 591 21.93 21.98 -1.53
C HIS A 591 22.77 21.90 -2.80
N LYS A 592 23.04 20.68 -3.30
CA LYS A 592 23.86 20.44 -4.49
C LYS A 592 25.21 21.20 -4.47
N GLY A 593 25.82 21.32 -3.29
CA GLY A 593 27.11 21.99 -3.11
C GLY A 593 27.75 21.68 -1.76
N GLU A 594 28.93 22.25 -1.55
CA GLU A 594 29.69 22.13 -0.30
C GLU A 594 29.33 23.24 0.70
N GLY A 595 29.58 22.99 1.98
CA GLY A 595 29.37 23.97 3.06
C GLY A 595 28.07 23.79 3.85
N TYR A 596 27.87 24.66 4.85
CA TYR A 596 26.76 24.56 5.80
C TYR A 596 26.49 25.88 6.53
N ASN A 597 25.26 26.05 7.02
CA ASN A 597 24.96 26.97 8.12
C ASN A 597 24.88 26.18 9.44
N GLU A 598 25.30 26.77 10.55
CA GLU A 598 25.30 26.10 11.86
C GLU A 598 25.02 27.05 13.03
N LEU A 599 24.21 26.55 13.97
CA LEU A 599 24.15 27.04 15.34
C LEU A 599 24.68 25.94 16.27
N LEU A 600 25.78 26.21 16.97
CA LEU A 600 26.50 25.26 17.81
C LEU A 600 26.58 25.76 19.26
N PHE A 601 26.27 24.88 20.20
CA PHE A 601 26.42 25.05 21.63
C PHE A 601 27.50 24.08 22.11
N GLU A 602 28.52 24.58 22.80
CA GLU A 602 29.53 23.80 23.53
C GLU A 602 29.30 24.01 25.02
N ASP A 603 29.06 22.92 25.74
CA ASP A 603 28.76 22.93 27.17
C ASP A 603 29.92 22.35 28.01
N ALA A 604 31.10 22.15 27.42
CA ALA A 604 32.30 21.78 28.15
C ALA A 604 32.68 22.87 29.16
N LYS A 605 32.75 22.49 30.44
CA LYS A 605 33.06 23.41 31.54
C LYS A 605 34.37 24.17 31.32
N GLY A 606 34.32 25.50 31.38
CA GLY A 606 35.47 26.38 31.17
C GLY A 606 35.86 26.57 29.71
N SER A 607 35.07 26.05 28.77
CA SER A 607 35.22 26.22 27.33
C SER A 607 33.87 26.40 26.65
N GLU A 608 32.86 26.86 27.41
CA GLU A 608 31.50 27.05 26.93
C GLU A 608 31.49 28.03 25.76
N LYS A 609 30.76 27.70 24.70
CA LYS A 609 30.72 28.51 23.48
C LYS A 609 29.37 28.43 22.79
N LEU A 610 28.86 29.60 22.40
CA LEU A 610 27.81 29.71 21.39
C LEU A 610 28.45 30.17 20.08
N SER A 611 28.30 29.38 19.01
CA SER A 611 28.84 29.69 17.70
C SER A 611 27.73 29.74 16.67
N LEU A 612 27.69 30.83 15.91
CA LEU A 612 26.81 30.99 14.77
C LEU A 612 27.66 31.09 13.50
N HIS A 613 27.38 30.24 12.53
CA HIS A 613 28.07 30.20 11.25
C HIS A 613 27.06 30.33 10.10
N ALA A 614 27.23 31.37 9.29
CA ALA A 614 26.48 31.58 8.06
C ALA A 614 27.40 31.32 6.87
N GLN A 615 26.95 30.48 5.93
CA GLN A 615 27.72 30.11 4.73
C GLN A 615 27.89 31.26 3.74
N LYS A 616 26.95 32.23 3.75
CA LYS A 616 26.93 33.35 2.81
C LYS A 616 26.42 34.63 3.47
N ASP A 617 25.12 34.88 3.42
CA ASP A 617 24.49 36.11 3.91
C ASP A 617 23.92 35.88 5.33
N MET A 618 24.07 36.87 6.22
CA MET A 618 23.46 36.86 7.56
C MET A 618 22.72 38.17 7.79
N ASP A 619 21.39 38.12 7.73
CA ASP A 619 20.52 39.26 7.99
C ASP A 619 19.93 39.19 9.40
N THR A 620 19.78 40.34 10.06
CA THR A 620 19.15 40.44 11.38
C THR A 620 18.23 41.65 11.43
N THR A 621 16.93 41.40 11.56
CA THR A 621 15.90 42.44 11.68
C THR A 621 15.32 42.43 13.08
N VAL A 622 15.38 43.57 13.77
CA VAL A 622 14.79 43.76 15.10
C VAL A 622 13.82 44.93 15.03
N LEU A 623 12.54 44.68 15.37
CA LEU A 623 11.47 45.65 15.18
C LEU A 623 11.38 46.69 16.31
N ASN A 624 11.90 46.37 17.49
CA ASN A 624 11.85 47.25 18.66
C ASN A 624 13.27 47.52 19.17
N ASP A 625 13.74 46.72 20.12
CA ASP A 625 15.02 46.96 20.79
C ASP A 625 16.00 45.80 20.61
N ARG A 626 17.25 46.12 20.31
CA ARG A 626 18.39 45.20 20.36
C ARG A 626 19.33 45.63 21.48
N SER A 627 19.65 44.72 22.39
CA SER A 627 20.70 44.92 23.39
C SER A 627 21.86 43.95 23.18
N THR A 628 23.07 44.38 23.50
CA THR A 628 24.26 43.53 23.46
C THR A 628 25.14 43.90 24.65
N ARG A 629 25.53 42.90 25.44
CA ARG A 629 26.37 43.08 26.62
C ARG A 629 27.47 42.04 26.62
N VAL A 630 28.70 42.51 26.64
CA VAL A 630 29.91 41.67 26.70
C VAL A 630 30.66 42.07 27.95
N MET A 631 30.88 41.11 28.86
CA MET A 631 31.47 41.36 30.18
C MET A 631 33.01 41.34 30.16
N HIS A 632 33.59 40.83 29.07
CA HIS A 632 35.02 40.80 28.82
C HIS A 632 35.27 41.54 27.51
N ASP A 633 35.77 40.87 26.46
CA ASP A 633 36.18 41.52 25.22
C ASP A 633 35.21 41.31 24.06
N HIS A 634 35.01 42.36 23.26
CA HIS A 634 34.32 42.28 21.98
C HIS A 634 35.31 42.57 20.84
N THR A 635 35.42 41.62 19.90
CA THR A 635 36.21 41.78 18.68
C THR A 635 35.29 41.64 17.47
N GLU A 636 35.37 42.60 16.54
CA GLU A 636 34.66 42.60 15.27
C GLU A 636 35.67 42.82 14.13
N SER A 637 35.58 42.02 13.07
CA SER A 637 36.42 42.16 11.88
C SER A 637 35.55 42.10 10.63
N VAL A 638 35.66 43.13 9.80
CA VAL A 638 34.92 43.27 8.54
C VAL A 638 35.92 43.31 7.40
N GLY A 639 35.88 42.30 6.52
CA GLY A 639 36.86 42.14 5.44
C GLY A 639 36.70 43.13 4.27
N HIS A 640 35.58 43.86 4.22
CA HIS A 640 35.30 44.86 3.19
C HIS A 640 34.69 46.13 3.81
N ASN A 641 33.43 46.44 3.53
CA ASN A 641 32.80 47.69 3.97
C ASN A 641 31.88 47.49 5.18
N GLN A 642 31.93 48.41 6.14
CA GLN A 642 30.93 48.56 7.20
C GLN A 642 30.20 49.90 7.02
N ALA A 643 28.86 49.86 6.95
CA ALA A 643 28.01 51.04 6.89
C ALA A 643 27.09 51.08 8.12
N ILE A 644 27.11 52.19 8.85
CA ILE A 644 26.30 52.39 10.06
C ILE A 644 25.46 53.65 9.86
N SER A 645 24.14 53.50 9.89
CA SER A 645 23.18 54.61 9.81
C SER A 645 22.34 54.66 11.08
N VAL A 646 22.53 55.70 11.89
CA VAL A 646 21.71 56.00 13.07
C VAL A 646 20.86 57.23 12.76
N ARG A 647 19.53 57.12 12.90
CA ARG A 647 18.59 58.16 12.46
C ARG A 647 18.37 59.28 13.48
N ALA A 648 18.54 58.95 14.75
CA ALA A 648 18.48 59.90 15.86
C ALA A 648 19.87 59.99 16.48
N ASP A 649 20.01 59.62 17.75
CA ASP A 649 21.24 59.85 18.50
C ASP A 649 22.16 58.63 18.52
N ARG A 650 23.45 58.87 18.29
CA ARG A 650 24.53 57.89 18.53
C ARG A 650 25.37 58.35 19.71
N HIS A 651 25.27 57.65 20.83
CA HIS A 651 26.15 57.85 21.99
C HIS A 651 27.27 56.79 22.00
N LYS A 652 28.51 57.23 22.15
CA LYS A 652 29.69 56.36 22.31
C LYS A 652 30.50 56.87 23.50
N GLU A 653 30.68 56.03 24.49
CA GLU A 653 31.52 56.31 25.66
C GLU A 653 32.65 55.28 25.72
N VAL A 654 33.87 55.77 25.92
CA VAL A 654 35.07 54.95 26.13
C VAL A 654 35.76 55.50 27.36
N VAL A 655 35.77 54.72 28.45
CA VAL A 655 36.39 55.12 29.73
C VAL A 655 37.92 55.06 29.66
N GLY A 656 38.44 54.07 28.92
CA GLY A 656 39.86 53.89 28.67
C GLY A 656 40.35 54.68 27.46
N MET A 657 41.17 54.04 26.65
CA MET A 657 41.76 54.64 25.45
C MET A 657 40.92 54.34 24.20
N GLU A 658 40.65 55.36 23.39
CA GLU A 658 40.14 55.20 22.02
C GLU A 658 41.26 55.42 21.01
N VAL A 659 41.50 54.44 20.13
CA VAL A 659 42.46 54.51 19.02
C VAL A 659 41.71 54.34 17.70
N SER A 660 42.07 55.11 16.69
CA SER A 660 41.52 55.00 15.34
C SER A 660 42.63 55.16 14.30
N SER A 661 42.84 54.14 13.48
CA SER A 661 43.76 54.18 12.33
C SER A 661 42.93 54.11 11.05
N ILE A 662 42.99 55.16 10.22
CA ILE A 662 42.07 55.35 9.09
C ILE A 662 42.86 55.90 7.90
N GLY A 663 42.70 55.30 6.71
CA GLY A 663 43.36 55.76 5.49
C GLY A 663 42.88 57.15 5.01
N THR A 664 41.58 57.43 5.10
CA THR A 664 41.00 58.76 4.86
C THR A 664 39.84 59.01 5.81
N ARG A 665 39.88 60.11 6.56
CA ARG A 665 38.83 60.49 7.50
C ARG A 665 38.12 61.76 7.01
N GLN A 666 36.84 61.64 6.68
CA GLN A 666 35.95 62.76 6.37
C GLN A 666 34.85 62.84 7.41
N VAL A 667 34.63 64.04 7.97
CA VAL A 667 33.57 64.30 8.95
C VAL A 667 32.78 65.52 8.48
N THR A 668 31.46 65.35 8.31
CA THR A 668 30.54 66.44 7.97
C THR A 668 29.55 66.58 9.12
N VAL A 669 29.47 67.79 9.69
CA VAL A 669 28.53 68.12 10.77
C VAL A 669 27.67 69.29 10.31
N GLU A 670 26.36 69.10 10.23
CA GLU A 670 25.43 70.11 9.71
C GLU A 670 25.18 71.27 10.68
N LYS A 671 25.31 71.00 11.99
CA LYS A 671 25.09 71.98 13.06
C LYS A 671 26.40 72.29 13.77
N THR A 672 26.59 71.76 14.98
CA THR A 672 27.72 72.12 15.84
C THR A 672 28.62 70.90 16.06
N SER A 673 29.92 71.07 15.81
CA SER A 673 30.97 70.13 16.23
C SER A 673 31.70 70.70 17.43
N VAL A 674 31.68 70.00 18.56
CA VAL A 674 32.37 70.41 19.80
C VAL A 674 33.47 69.40 20.11
N LEU A 675 34.71 69.90 20.22
CA LEU A 675 35.85 69.14 20.75
C LEU A 675 36.28 69.80 22.06
N SER A 676 36.13 69.09 23.17
CA SER A 676 36.54 69.56 24.50
C SER A 676 37.49 68.54 25.12
N VAL A 677 38.69 68.99 25.45
CA VAL A 677 39.74 68.15 26.03
C VAL A 677 40.29 68.87 27.26
N LYS A 678 40.33 68.17 28.41
CA LYS A 678 40.89 68.73 29.66
C LYS A 678 42.41 68.89 29.61
N GLY A 679 43.08 67.97 28.91
CA GLY A 679 44.52 67.99 28.66
C GLY A 679 44.86 68.68 27.34
N GLN A 680 45.77 68.08 26.58
CA GLN A 680 46.28 68.62 25.32
C GLN A 680 45.45 68.15 24.10
N ILE A 681 45.24 69.06 23.14
CA ILE A 681 44.82 68.72 21.77
C ILE A 681 46.06 68.81 20.89
N THR A 682 46.39 67.72 20.19
CA THR A 682 47.49 67.68 19.22
C THR A 682 46.94 67.35 17.84
N ILE A 683 47.14 68.26 16.89
CA ILE A 683 46.87 68.04 15.47
C ILE A 683 48.21 68.19 14.76
N GLN A 684 48.66 67.12 14.12
CA GLN A 684 49.95 67.08 13.44
C GLN A 684 49.78 66.48 12.05
N SER A 685 50.31 67.19 11.05
CA SER A 685 50.54 66.66 9.71
C SER A 685 52.03 66.40 9.59
N THR A 686 52.44 65.19 9.24
CA THR A 686 53.86 64.79 9.23
C THR A 686 54.56 65.05 7.89
N GLU A 687 53.79 65.17 6.81
CA GLU A 687 54.32 65.31 5.44
C GLU A 687 53.82 66.57 4.72
N SER A 688 52.73 67.18 5.20
CA SER A 688 52.06 68.29 4.50
C SER A 688 51.58 69.35 5.48
N GLY A 689 50.68 70.20 5.01
CA GLY A 689 50.12 71.29 5.80
C GLY A 689 48.93 70.91 6.68
N ILE A 690 48.54 71.85 7.54
CA ILE A 690 47.28 71.86 8.30
C ILE A 690 46.50 73.08 7.82
N THR A 691 45.18 72.99 7.61
CA THR A 691 44.35 74.14 7.24
C THR A 691 43.06 74.15 8.05
N LEU A 692 42.75 75.29 8.66
CA LEU A 692 41.54 75.57 9.40
C LEU A 692 40.91 76.84 8.81
N GLY A 693 39.74 76.75 8.19
CA GLY A 693 39.17 77.92 7.54
C GLY A 693 37.73 77.77 7.09
N ASN A 694 37.15 78.89 6.69
CA ASN A 694 35.83 78.98 6.07
C ASN A 694 35.90 79.84 4.80
N THR A 695 34.74 80.15 4.21
CA THR A 695 34.64 80.94 2.97
C THR A 695 35.17 82.38 3.06
N LYS A 696 35.42 82.91 4.27
CA LYS A 696 35.82 84.30 4.53
C LYS A 696 37.21 84.45 5.14
N GLY A 697 37.87 83.35 5.50
CA GLY A 697 39.23 83.37 6.05
C GLY A 697 39.73 81.99 6.47
N SER A 698 41.05 81.86 6.57
CA SER A 698 41.72 80.61 6.94
C SER A 698 43.03 80.84 7.70
N ILE A 699 43.43 79.82 8.45
CA ILE A 699 44.74 79.65 9.08
C ILE A 699 45.31 78.35 8.53
N ALA A 700 46.48 78.42 7.90
CA ALA A 700 47.16 77.26 7.35
C ALA A 700 48.62 77.22 7.79
N ILE A 701 49.16 76.02 7.98
CA ILE A 701 50.59 75.75 8.09
C ILE A 701 50.94 74.96 6.83
N ASP A 702 51.94 75.39 6.05
CA ASP A 702 52.37 74.64 4.86
C ASP A 702 53.45 73.59 5.19
N ALA A 703 53.89 72.83 4.18
CA ALA A 703 54.88 71.77 4.34
C ALA A 703 56.29 72.29 4.71
N ASP A 704 56.58 73.56 4.43
CA ASP A 704 57.85 74.22 4.76
C ASP A 704 57.83 74.85 6.18
N GLY A 705 56.69 74.77 6.86
CA GLY A 705 56.50 75.28 8.22
C GLY A 705 56.02 76.73 8.30
N ASN A 706 55.65 77.36 7.19
CA ASN A 706 55.14 78.73 7.21
C ASN A 706 53.68 78.79 7.67
N ILE A 707 53.33 79.80 8.48
CA ILE A 707 51.98 80.03 8.96
C ILE A 707 51.32 81.13 8.11
N HIS A 708 50.25 80.77 7.40
CA HIS A 708 49.45 81.66 6.57
C HIS A 708 48.13 82.00 7.29
N ILE A 709 47.89 83.29 7.57
CA ILE A 709 46.62 83.77 8.13
C ILE A 709 45.97 84.71 7.11
N THR A 710 44.80 84.32 6.59
CA THR A 710 44.09 85.07 5.55
C THR A 710 42.67 85.41 5.99
N GLY A 711 42.25 86.66 5.73
CA GLY A 711 40.88 87.12 6.01
C GLY A 711 40.70 88.59 5.66
N LYS A 712 39.44 89.06 5.59
CA LYS A 712 39.12 90.48 5.34
C LYS A 712 39.71 91.40 6.41
N THR A 713 39.79 90.92 7.65
CA THR A 713 40.41 91.62 8.78
C THR A 713 41.02 90.55 9.68
N VAL A 714 42.31 90.65 9.97
CA VAL A 714 43.01 89.81 10.94
C VAL A 714 43.20 90.62 12.21
N ILE A 715 42.58 90.20 13.30
CA ILE A 715 42.69 90.87 14.60
C ILE A 715 43.43 89.91 15.53
N VAL A 716 44.64 90.32 15.95
CA VAL A 716 45.44 89.59 16.94
C VAL A 716 45.37 90.39 18.23
N ASN A 717 44.77 89.82 19.27
CA ASN A 717 44.63 90.46 20.58
C ASN A 717 45.39 89.62 21.62
N GLY A 718 46.44 90.19 22.22
CA GLY A 718 47.14 89.59 23.35
C GLY A 718 46.62 90.17 24.66
N GLN A 719 46.47 89.35 25.67
CA GLN A 719 46.08 89.82 27.01
C GLN A 719 47.29 90.30 27.83
N GLU A 720 48.50 89.84 27.52
CA GLU A 720 49.73 90.24 28.21
C GLU A 720 50.75 90.87 27.24
N ALA A 721 51.09 90.19 26.14
CA ALA A 721 51.92 90.73 25.07
C ALA A 721 51.63 90.00 23.74
N ILE A 722 51.81 90.70 22.62
CA ILE A 722 51.93 90.10 21.29
C ILE A 722 53.37 90.34 20.85
N THR A 723 54.13 89.27 20.64
CA THR A 723 55.50 89.37 20.13
C THR A 723 55.50 88.81 18.71
N LEU A 724 55.72 89.68 17.74
CA LEU A 724 55.97 89.32 16.34
C LEU A 724 57.44 89.64 16.09
N ASN A 725 58.24 88.63 15.76
CA ASN A 725 59.67 88.81 15.46
C ASN A 725 59.90 88.92 13.96
#